data_AF-A0A6P8LJL7-F1
#
_entry.id   AF-A0A6P8LJL7-F1
#
_cell.length_a   1.000
_cell.length_b   1.000
_cell.length_c   1.000
_cell.angle_alpha   90.00
_cell.angle_beta   90.00
_cell.angle_gamma   90.00
#
_symmetry.space_group_name_H-M   'P 1'
#
loop_
_entity.id
_entity.type
_entity.pdbx_description
1 polymer ?
#
loop_
_entity_poly.entity_id
_entity_poly.type
_entity_poly.pdbx_seq_one_letter_code
_entity_poly.pdbx_strand_id
1 'polypeptide(L)'
;MTMNNNIDAVLTELGWNDGFRIPVANEENKRLEEEIERKMKLKENLSTKLESTEERIKMMKKHINNLMTEQNINQKLLTAHSAQLKTEDHHYRLSCNTESSLRQEARRFQKEWQEVNEMVTNIEKELQKMIKKIEISKNTLKYDEKNLREMEEILNENENNNELIAQYMKEDLKEYKELELKRQKLSKELQTYRDSIIKTTNEAREVEIILNRTSALYNQALIEYRQMFNQWKGSVIMLQQRNNDIKKVIQETEALYEISQDKKKVLQESEKFLMEQIENNKQVQDSIKKLEKELTTMKEEQGNMKEMITSYENQLVIQKGIVKELTQRVQQVRADIKHKESQIQIKNTKIEKIDKQVIDLTAKLQDITNQKVDIEEKAKELEEMIEEQEKKKSKMTKEMNRLQMANLRVMNQIKDLQNENKVLKMEYEKESKKCEYLDKLHTKEEHILEDKKEVSYQAEFEVRKYEMKLNRLKGLEYNKSEVEKKQKKIEDLQNTLDEKMKVSKLLQKQIAALEDNMRKISNSIAQDNNELEYLQNKKQDLVLLMNAGEKQLKAAQNCYEEKQVEESMLRLRVSQMEKMMCNIGENVYDLERYRLELEAAMRERKAEIVVQKESLIVQKRIVDGKCSELRSAIAERKTRIKQLQARYDNYIALLGTNPDGTPMSTTHMKIQSAQERYLLQEQGDQLDETIRKTEDEIQAMENTLRVINVCNDKYKVSLTTDDQNKPEIEEHKKLDEELQNAEQHLKQKKEELQCLTENMQKIQNDYVKILENIEETQECKENKNQYLTDLKHHIREQKEKISRADKSLQNAQKSIQRLYESTGDKTVLIQQKEIELRELQEQNSIALQDIAEFTVHHIEVEPYIKKLLASQNIQLPTNLLGQSPGSNHSHSNTNLSECLPKSTNRESMPDITEVSSNKVFGGWQKVYSHESYELGCKMNFGIFLPPQVEEGPVPVIYWLSGLTCTEANFVQKAGAQKYASEQGVILVAPDTSPRNLNIPGEDDDWDFGTGAGFYVDALKEPWKKHYRMYSYVTKELPALINEKFPVLPDKQSIMGHSMGGHGALICALKNPGLYKTVSAFAPISNPISCPWGKKAFSGYLGGTETNAAWREWDATELAKKYNGPPLDILVDQGKEDKFLKNGQLLPENLLSAAKDAGLSLVLRFQESYDHSYFFISTFIEDHIKHHVKYLKS
;
A
#
# COMPACT_ATOMS: atom_id res chain seq x y z
N MET A 1 24.39 129.08 -49.86
CA MET A 1 25.85 129.30 -49.72
C MET A 1 26.09 130.37 -48.67
N THR A 2 27.25 130.31 -47.99
CA THR A 2 27.68 131.10 -46.81
C THR A 2 27.04 130.74 -45.46
N MET A 3 27.93 130.64 -44.45
CA MET A 3 27.70 130.41 -43.01
C MET A 3 27.18 129.04 -42.55
N ASN A 4 27.85 127.98 -43.00
CA ASN A 4 27.90 126.68 -42.32
C ASN A 4 28.85 126.66 -41.09
N ASN A 5 29.26 127.82 -40.58
CA ASN A 5 30.45 127.98 -39.73
C ASN A 5 30.18 128.07 -38.22
N ASN A 6 28.93 127.95 -37.76
CA ASN A 6 28.58 128.19 -36.35
C ASN A 6 28.27 126.92 -35.52
N ILE A 7 28.39 125.73 -36.12
CA ILE A 7 28.16 124.44 -35.44
C ILE A 7 29.49 123.81 -34.97
N ASP A 8 30.54 123.84 -35.78
CA ASP A 8 31.85 123.30 -35.39
C ASP A 8 32.52 124.09 -34.25
N ALA A 9 32.20 125.38 -34.09
CA ALA A 9 32.63 126.16 -32.93
C ALA A 9 32.07 125.59 -31.62
N VAL A 10 30.76 125.30 -31.59
CA VAL A 10 30.06 124.74 -30.41
C VAL A 10 30.53 123.31 -30.09
N LEU A 11 30.80 122.49 -31.12
CA LEU A 11 31.33 121.14 -30.93
C LEU A 11 32.79 121.13 -30.46
N THR A 12 33.55 122.20 -30.73
CA THR A 12 34.93 122.36 -30.24
C THR A 12 34.94 122.82 -28.77
N GLU A 13 34.00 123.67 -28.33
CA GLU A 13 33.85 124.05 -26.91
C GLU A 13 33.44 122.89 -25.99
N LEU A 14 32.74 121.88 -26.52
CA LEU A 14 32.31 120.69 -25.77
C LEU A 14 33.38 119.58 -25.69
N GLY A 15 34.52 119.74 -26.39
CA GLY A 15 35.69 118.85 -26.28
C GLY A 15 35.61 117.53 -27.05
N TRP A 16 34.83 117.45 -28.15
CA TRP A 16 34.57 116.19 -28.88
C TRP A 16 35.30 116.11 -30.24
N ASN A 17 36.61 116.38 -30.25
CA ASN A 17 37.44 116.38 -31.48
C ASN A 17 38.57 115.33 -31.51
N ASP A 18 38.57 114.35 -30.59
CA ASP A 18 39.53 113.22 -30.64
C ASP A 18 38.87 111.91 -30.20
N GLY A 19 39.40 110.78 -30.69
CA GLY A 19 38.69 109.50 -30.79
C GLY A 19 38.20 108.88 -29.48
N PHE A 20 37.04 108.20 -29.56
CA PHE A 20 36.48 107.32 -28.52
C PHE A 20 36.14 107.94 -27.14
N ARG A 21 35.66 109.19 -27.11
CA ARG A 21 34.82 109.69 -26.00
C ARG A 21 33.57 110.42 -26.51
N ILE A 22 32.43 109.73 -26.47
CA ILE A 22 31.09 110.33 -26.52
C ILE A 22 30.53 110.33 -25.09
N PRO A 23 29.74 111.34 -24.65
CA PRO A 23 29.23 111.38 -23.28
C PRO A 23 28.22 110.27 -23.03
N VAL A 24 28.62 109.27 -22.25
CA VAL A 24 27.71 108.26 -21.72
C VAL A 24 26.98 108.88 -20.53
N ALA A 25 25.73 109.30 -20.74
CA ALA A 25 24.93 109.99 -19.72
C ALA A 25 24.43 109.09 -18.56
N ASN A 26 24.88 107.83 -18.47
CA ASN A 26 24.40 106.89 -17.44
C ASN A 26 25.48 105.88 -17.01
N GLU A 27 25.60 105.64 -15.70
CA GLU A 27 26.71 104.88 -15.10
C GLU A 27 26.60 103.36 -15.30
N GLU A 28 25.40 102.86 -15.62
CA GLU A 28 25.15 101.46 -15.99
C GLU A 28 25.89 101.03 -17.27
N ASN A 29 25.91 101.88 -18.29
CA ASN A 29 26.50 101.54 -19.60
C ASN A 29 28.01 101.31 -19.50
N LYS A 30 28.69 101.97 -18.56
CA LYS A 30 30.12 101.76 -18.29
C LYS A 30 30.39 100.40 -17.62
N ARG A 31 29.47 99.90 -16.78
CA ARG A 31 29.56 98.55 -16.20
C ARG A 31 29.28 97.47 -17.23
N LEU A 32 28.35 97.72 -18.16
CA LEU A 32 28.09 96.84 -19.30
C LEU A 32 29.32 96.67 -20.20
N GLU A 33 30.07 97.75 -20.44
CA GLU A 33 31.31 97.72 -21.21
C GLU A 33 32.40 96.84 -20.55
N GLU A 34 32.63 97.01 -19.24
CA GLU A 34 33.55 96.15 -18.46
C GLU A 34 33.07 94.68 -18.36
N GLU A 35 31.76 94.44 -18.34
CA GLU A 35 31.20 93.08 -18.32
C GLU A 35 31.31 92.40 -19.69
N ILE A 36 31.11 93.13 -20.79
CA ILE A 36 31.34 92.63 -22.15
C ILE A 36 32.81 92.22 -22.32
N GLU A 37 33.77 93.03 -21.86
CA GLU A 37 35.20 92.68 -21.93
C GLU A 37 35.52 91.40 -21.13
N ARG A 38 34.92 91.24 -19.93
CA ARG A 38 35.04 90.02 -19.12
C ARG A 38 34.41 88.80 -19.79
N LYS A 39 33.25 88.95 -20.45
CA LYS A 39 32.56 87.87 -21.18
C LYS A 39 33.32 87.46 -22.44
N MET A 40 33.96 88.41 -23.14
CA MET A 40 34.84 88.15 -24.29
C MET A 40 36.03 87.26 -23.90
N LYS A 41 36.76 87.63 -22.84
CA LYS A 41 37.87 86.82 -22.30
C LYS A 41 37.43 85.44 -21.79
N LEU A 42 36.19 85.31 -21.29
CA LEU A 42 35.63 84.01 -20.90
C LEU A 42 35.27 83.14 -22.13
N LYS A 43 34.72 83.74 -23.18
CA LYS A 43 34.37 83.06 -24.45
C LYS A 43 35.61 82.43 -25.08
N GLU A 44 36.72 83.18 -25.16
CA GLU A 44 38.00 82.72 -25.72
C GLU A 44 38.59 81.51 -24.95
N ASN A 45 38.58 81.59 -23.61
CA ASN A 45 39.01 80.50 -22.72
C ASN A 45 38.09 79.26 -22.74
N LEU A 46 36.82 79.41 -23.16
CA LEU A 46 35.90 78.29 -23.34
C LEU A 46 36.01 77.68 -24.74
N SER A 47 36.27 78.48 -25.78
CA SER A 47 36.46 78.01 -27.15
C SER A 47 37.70 77.11 -27.27
N THR A 48 38.83 77.54 -26.70
CA THR A 48 40.08 76.75 -26.67
C THR A 48 39.93 75.42 -25.91
N LYS A 49 39.11 75.38 -24.85
CA LYS A 49 38.74 74.13 -24.15
C LYS A 49 37.82 73.25 -24.98
N LEU A 50 36.88 73.83 -25.73
CA LEU A 50 35.98 73.10 -26.60
C LEU A 50 36.78 72.35 -27.68
N GLU A 51 37.65 73.04 -28.41
CA GLU A 51 38.53 72.44 -29.43
C GLU A 51 39.38 71.29 -28.87
N SER A 52 40.01 71.49 -27.70
CA SER A 52 40.79 70.45 -27.03
C SER A 52 39.95 69.23 -26.65
N THR A 53 38.66 69.41 -26.32
CA THR A 53 37.76 68.28 -26.05
C THR A 53 37.26 67.60 -27.32
N GLU A 54 37.03 68.34 -28.41
CA GLU A 54 36.62 67.79 -29.69
C GLU A 54 37.71 66.94 -30.34
N GLU A 55 38.98 67.39 -30.31
CA GLU A 55 40.13 66.57 -30.72
C GLU A 55 40.24 65.28 -29.89
N ARG A 56 40.04 65.36 -28.57
CA ARG A 56 40.05 64.18 -27.69
C ARG A 56 38.91 63.22 -28.03
N ILE A 57 37.72 63.72 -28.32
CA ILE A 57 36.57 62.91 -28.77
C ILE A 57 36.86 62.26 -30.13
N LYS A 58 37.50 62.96 -31.06
CA LYS A 58 37.91 62.45 -32.38
C LYS A 58 38.94 61.31 -32.25
N MET A 59 39.94 61.47 -31.36
CA MET A 59 40.88 60.42 -30.97
C MET A 59 40.18 59.20 -30.36
N MET A 60 39.26 59.41 -29.40
CA MET A 60 38.50 58.32 -28.77
C MET A 60 37.61 57.58 -29.77
N LYS A 61 36.93 58.26 -30.69
CA LYS A 61 36.16 57.62 -31.78
C LYS A 61 37.05 56.75 -32.68
N LYS A 62 38.27 57.20 -32.99
CA LYS A 62 39.25 56.39 -33.75
C LYS A 62 39.69 55.15 -32.95
N HIS A 63 39.91 55.28 -31.65
CA HIS A 63 40.25 54.14 -30.78
C HIS A 63 39.09 53.14 -30.65
N ILE A 64 37.84 53.62 -30.53
CA ILE A 64 36.63 52.76 -30.52
C ILE A 64 36.49 52.00 -31.83
N ASN A 65 36.72 52.63 -32.99
CA ASN A 65 36.72 51.91 -34.27
C ASN A 65 37.79 50.81 -34.31
N ASN A 66 39.00 51.07 -33.81
CA ASN A 66 40.05 50.05 -33.70
C ASN A 66 39.64 48.90 -32.75
N LEU A 67 39.01 49.21 -31.60
CA LEU A 67 38.47 48.20 -30.68
C LEU A 67 37.36 47.37 -31.31
N MET A 68 36.49 47.96 -32.15
CA MET A 68 35.48 47.21 -32.91
C MET A 68 36.11 46.30 -33.97
N THR A 69 37.20 46.71 -34.62
CA THR A 69 37.92 45.81 -35.55
C THR A 69 38.61 44.67 -34.80
N GLU A 70 39.23 44.93 -33.64
CA GLU A 70 39.80 43.89 -32.78
C GLU A 70 38.71 42.95 -32.22
N GLN A 71 37.55 43.47 -31.82
CA GLN A 71 36.41 42.66 -31.40
C GLN A 71 35.92 41.74 -32.53
N ASN A 72 35.88 42.24 -33.78
CA ASN A 72 35.49 41.42 -34.94
C ASN A 72 36.54 40.33 -35.26
N ILE A 73 37.84 40.64 -35.14
CA ILE A 73 38.93 39.65 -35.28
C ILE A 73 38.83 38.60 -34.18
N ASN A 74 38.66 39.00 -32.91
CA ASN A 74 38.48 38.10 -31.78
C ASN A 74 37.19 37.27 -31.90
N GLN A 75 36.10 37.83 -32.41
CA GLN A 75 34.86 37.09 -32.67
C GLN A 75 35.08 36.02 -33.75
N LYS A 76 35.81 36.34 -34.82
CA LYS A 76 36.21 35.34 -35.83
C LYS A 76 37.08 34.25 -35.24
N LEU A 77 38.07 34.61 -34.42
CA LEU A 77 38.94 33.64 -33.71
C LEU A 77 38.13 32.74 -32.76
N LEU A 78 37.19 33.30 -31.99
CA LEU A 78 36.27 32.54 -31.14
C LEU A 78 35.37 31.62 -31.96
N THR A 79 34.83 32.06 -33.10
CA THR A 79 34.06 31.17 -33.98
C THR A 79 34.92 30.04 -34.55
N ALA A 80 36.17 30.31 -34.93
CA ALA A 80 37.12 29.30 -35.40
C ALA A 80 37.48 28.29 -34.30
N HIS A 81 37.79 28.74 -33.08
CA HIS A 81 38.00 27.84 -31.93
C HIS A 81 36.74 27.08 -31.53
N SER A 82 35.54 27.67 -31.67
CA SER A 82 34.29 26.94 -31.43
C SER A 82 34.03 25.86 -32.48
N ALA A 83 34.47 26.06 -33.72
CA ALA A 83 34.44 25.05 -34.77
C ALA A 83 35.48 23.95 -34.50
N GLN A 84 36.69 24.34 -34.07
CA GLN A 84 37.74 23.41 -33.66
C GLN A 84 37.33 22.54 -32.47
N LEU A 85 36.69 23.13 -31.44
CA LEU A 85 36.14 22.39 -30.30
C LEU A 85 35.05 21.39 -30.74
N LYS A 86 34.22 21.74 -31.74
CA LYS A 86 33.24 20.80 -32.31
C LYS A 86 33.88 19.67 -33.12
N THR A 87 35.00 19.92 -33.80
CA THR A 87 35.76 18.85 -34.47
C THR A 87 36.49 17.95 -33.47
N GLU A 88 37.10 18.52 -32.43
CA GLU A 88 37.71 17.76 -31.33
C GLU A 88 36.69 16.90 -30.58
N ASP A 89 35.51 17.45 -30.26
CA ASP A 89 34.41 16.68 -29.65
C ASP A 89 33.86 15.59 -30.59
N HIS A 90 33.83 15.83 -31.91
CA HIS A 90 33.50 14.79 -32.87
C HIS A 90 34.58 13.68 -32.93
N HIS A 91 35.87 14.03 -32.90
CA HIS A 91 36.96 13.06 -32.83
C HIS A 91 36.97 12.29 -31.51
N TYR A 92 36.68 12.95 -30.39
CA TYR A 92 36.52 12.32 -29.08
C TYR A 92 35.34 11.33 -29.08
N ARG A 93 34.18 11.73 -29.62
CA ARG A 93 33.02 10.83 -29.78
C ARG A 93 33.32 9.65 -30.71
N LEU A 94 34.04 9.87 -31.80
CA LEU A 94 34.52 8.79 -32.68
C LEU A 94 35.47 7.84 -31.94
N SER A 95 36.39 8.38 -31.13
CA SER A 95 37.31 7.60 -30.29
C SER A 95 36.58 6.83 -29.18
N CYS A 96 35.52 7.38 -28.59
CA CYS A 96 34.69 6.67 -27.62
C CYS A 96 33.88 5.54 -28.28
N ASN A 97 33.45 5.73 -29.53
CA ASN A 97 32.77 4.70 -30.31
C ASN A 97 33.74 3.57 -30.71
N THR A 98 34.96 3.88 -31.16
CA THR A 98 35.98 2.86 -31.44
C THR A 98 36.44 2.17 -30.16
N GLU A 99 36.63 2.88 -29.05
CA GLU A 99 36.89 2.27 -27.75
C GLU A 99 35.74 1.35 -27.31
N SER A 100 34.49 1.75 -27.52
CA SER A 100 33.33 0.92 -27.21
C SER A 100 33.26 -0.33 -28.09
N SER A 101 33.59 -0.22 -29.38
CA SER A 101 33.71 -1.36 -30.29
C SER A 101 34.85 -2.30 -29.86
N LEU A 102 36.03 -1.76 -29.54
CA LEU A 102 37.17 -2.52 -29.04
C LEU A 102 36.90 -3.16 -27.67
N ARG A 103 36.11 -2.51 -26.80
CA ARG A 103 35.63 -3.09 -25.53
C ARG A 103 34.62 -4.22 -25.77
N GLN A 104 33.77 -4.14 -26.81
CA GLN A 104 32.89 -5.23 -27.21
C GLN A 104 33.66 -6.40 -27.82
N GLU A 105 34.64 -6.14 -28.68
CA GLU A 105 35.57 -7.15 -29.22
C GLU A 105 36.40 -7.78 -28.10
N ALA A 106 36.93 -7.00 -27.15
CA ALA A 106 37.65 -7.52 -25.98
C ALA A 106 36.74 -8.37 -25.08
N ARG A 107 35.47 -7.99 -24.86
CA ARG A 107 34.49 -8.84 -24.16
C ARG A 107 34.20 -10.12 -24.93
N ARG A 108 34.09 -10.05 -26.26
CA ARG A 108 33.91 -11.23 -27.12
C ARG A 108 35.13 -12.15 -27.05
N PHE A 109 36.34 -11.63 -27.20
CA PHE A 109 37.57 -12.39 -27.03
C PHE A 109 37.74 -12.92 -25.61
N GLN A 110 37.27 -12.21 -24.58
CA GLN A 110 37.29 -12.71 -23.20
C GLN A 110 36.27 -13.84 -23.00
N LYS A 111 35.13 -13.81 -23.69
CA LYS A 111 34.17 -14.92 -23.72
C LYS A 111 34.71 -16.13 -24.51
N GLU A 112 35.27 -15.91 -25.70
CA GLU A 112 35.94 -16.94 -26.49
C GLU A 112 37.14 -17.52 -25.71
N TRP A 113 37.90 -16.71 -24.96
CA TRP A 113 38.95 -17.15 -24.05
C TRP A 113 38.40 -17.93 -22.86
N GLN A 114 37.26 -17.53 -22.28
CA GLN A 114 36.60 -18.30 -21.22
C GLN A 114 36.10 -19.66 -21.73
N GLU A 115 35.47 -19.70 -22.90
CA GLU A 115 35.01 -20.95 -23.55
C GLU A 115 36.20 -21.87 -23.89
N VAL A 116 37.30 -21.30 -24.42
CA VAL A 116 38.55 -22.03 -24.65
C VAL A 116 39.19 -22.46 -23.34
N ASN A 117 39.17 -21.65 -22.28
CA ASN A 117 39.74 -22.02 -20.99
C ASN A 117 38.88 -23.06 -20.24
N GLU A 118 37.56 -23.04 -20.39
CA GLU A 118 36.68 -24.14 -19.95
C GLU A 118 36.96 -25.42 -20.75
N MET A 119 37.14 -25.31 -22.07
CA MET A 119 37.56 -26.43 -22.91
C MET A 119 38.94 -26.96 -22.50
N VAL A 120 39.90 -26.09 -22.20
CA VAL A 120 41.23 -26.46 -21.69
C VAL A 120 41.10 -27.10 -20.32
N THR A 121 40.37 -26.55 -19.35
CA THR A 121 40.21 -27.20 -18.03
C THR A 121 39.45 -28.53 -18.13
N ASN A 122 38.56 -28.71 -19.11
CA ASN A 122 37.91 -29.99 -19.36
C ASN A 122 38.87 -30.97 -20.04
N ILE A 123 39.69 -30.52 -20.99
CA ILE A 123 40.79 -31.31 -21.56
C ILE A 123 41.82 -31.65 -20.49
N GLU A 124 42.16 -30.75 -19.56
CA GLU A 124 43.04 -31.00 -18.41
C GLU A 124 42.43 -31.96 -17.41
N LYS A 125 41.11 -31.91 -17.16
CA LYS A 125 40.40 -32.93 -16.35
C LYS A 125 40.41 -34.29 -17.04
N GLU A 126 40.17 -34.35 -18.36
CA GLU A 126 40.29 -35.59 -19.12
C GLU A 126 41.73 -36.06 -19.20
N LEU A 127 42.71 -35.17 -19.33
CA LEU A 127 44.13 -35.48 -19.38
C LEU A 127 44.64 -35.86 -17.99
N GLN A 128 44.08 -35.34 -16.89
CA GLN A 128 44.28 -35.84 -15.52
C GLN A 128 43.61 -37.21 -15.31
N LYS A 129 42.41 -37.46 -15.86
CA LYS A 129 41.81 -38.80 -15.87
C LYS A 129 42.65 -39.77 -16.69
N MET A 130 43.21 -39.33 -17.81
CA MET A 130 44.09 -40.13 -18.68
C MET A 130 45.48 -40.29 -18.06
N ILE A 131 46.03 -39.32 -17.33
CA ILE A 131 47.24 -39.47 -16.50
C ILE A 131 46.96 -40.45 -15.37
N LYS A 132 45.84 -40.35 -14.65
CA LYS A 132 45.46 -41.33 -13.62
C LYS A 132 45.25 -42.72 -14.21
N LYS A 133 44.64 -42.84 -15.40
CA LYS A 133 44.55 -44.11 -16.14
C LYS A 133 45.92 -44.60 -16.58
N ILE A 134 46.81 -43.74 -17.07
CA ILE A 134 48.19 -44.08 -17.45
C ILE A 134 49.01 -44.43 -16.22
N GLU A 135 48.76 -43.85 -15.05
CA GLU A 135 49.47 -44.14 -13.80
C GLU A 135 48.96 -45.43 -13.18
N ILE A 136 47.65 -45.69 -13.22
CA ILE A 136 47.08 -47.02 -12.99
C ILE A 136 47.69 -48.01 -13.98
N SER A 137 47.70 -47.72 -15.29
CA SER A 137 48.30 -48.57 -16.33
C SER A 137 49.83 -48.65 -16.28
N LYS A 138 50.51 -47.76 -15.57
CA LYS A 138 51.97 -47.77 -15.33
C LYS A 138 52.30 -48.53 -14.05
N ASN A 139 51.38 -48.55 -13.09
CA ASN A 139 51.43 -49.42 -11.93
C ASN A 139 51.01 -50.85 -12.32
N THR A 140 50.03 -51.04 -13.21
CA THR A 140 49.83 -52.33 -13.88
C THR A 140 51.03 -52.62 -14.76
N LEU A 141 51.52 -51.75 -15.66
CA LEU A 141 52.72 -52.09 -16.45
C LEU A 141 53.98 -52.37 -15.61
N LYS A 142 54.13 -51.83 -14.40
CA LYS A 142 55.20 -52.24 -13.47
C LYS A 142 54.93 -53.60 -12.82
N TYR A 143 53.68 -53.88 -12.49
CA TYR A 143 53.22 -55.19 -12.05
C TYR A 143 53.36 -56.22 -13.18
N ASP A 144 53.06 -55.85 -14.41
CA ASP A 144 53.14 -56.63 -15.63
C ASP A 144 54.58 -56.74 -16.14
N GLU A 145 55.47 -55.77 -15.88
CA GLU A 145 56.93 -55.87 -16.10
C GLU A 145 57.57 -56.82 -15.08
N LYS A 146 57.09 -56.79 -13.83
CA LYS A 146 57.45 -57.79 -12.82
C LYS A 146 56.93 -59.17 -13.22
N ASN A 147 55.66 -59.26 -13.60
CA ASN A 147 55.06 -60.49 -14.12
C ASN A 147 55.69 -60.91 -15.44
N LEU A 148 56.26 -60.01 -16.27
CA LEU A 148 56.93 -60.34 -17.51
C LEU A 148 58.31 -60.95 -17.27
N ARG A 149 59.01 -60.54 -16.21
CA ARG A 149 60.24 -61.23 -15.77
C ARG A 149 59.92 -62.60 -15.18
N GLU A 150 58.87 -62.68 -14.35
CA GLU A 150 58.33 -63.97 -13.88
C GLU A 150 57.78 -64.81 -15.07
N MET A 151 57.25 -64.17 -16.14
CA MET A 151 56.75 -64.85 -17.35
C MET A 151 57.82 -65.16 -18.38
N GLU A 152 59.00 -64.53 -18.37
CA GLU A 152 60.15 -64.99 -19.17
C GLU A 152 60.72 -66.29 -18.56
N GLU A 153 60.70 -66.42 -17.23
CA GLU A 153 61.00 -67.69 -16.55
C GLU A 153 59.91 -68.75 -16.82
N ILE A 154 58.62 -68.37 -16.70
CA ILE A 154 57.48 -69.28 -16.98
C ILE A 154 57.31 -69.57 -18.49
N LEU A 155 57.79 -68.73 -19.42
CA LEU A 155 57.67 -68.97 -20.88
C LEU A 155 58.46 -70.20 -21.33
N ASN A 156 59.64 -70.42 -20.74
CA ASN A 156 60.42 -71.65 -20.94
C ASN A 156 59.73 -72.91 -20.37
N GLU A 157 58.84 -72.78 -19.39
CA GLU A 157 57.98 -73.88 -18.93
C GLU A 157 56.69 -74.00 -19.76
N ASN A 158 56.17 -72.89 -20.28
CA ASN A 158 54.89 -72.82 -20.98
C ASN A 158 54.92 -73.35 -22.42
N GLU A 159 56.07 -73.48 -23.09
CA GLU A 159 56.13 -74.23 -24.35
C GLU A 159 55.68 -75.69 -24.16
N ASN A 160 56.01 -76.31 -23.01
CA ASN A 160 55.52 -77.65 -22.66
C ASN A 160 54.04 -77.65 -22.21
N ASN A 161 53.56 -76.58 -21.56
CA ASN A 161 52.15 -76.47 -21.16
C ASN A 161 51.20 -76.16 -22.33
N ASN A 162 51.68 -75.54 -23.41
CA ASN A 162 50.85 -75.16 -24.55
C ASN A 162 50.27 -76.36 -25.32
N GLU A 163 50.97 -77.51 -25.37
CA GLU A 163 50.41 -78.75 -25.92
C GLU A 163 49.26 -79.30 -25.07
N LEU A 164 49.33 -79.12 -23.74
CA LEU A 164 48.31 -79.56 -22.79
C LEU A 164 47.08 -78.64 -22.81
N ILE A 165 47.29 -77.32 -22.91
CA ILE A 165 46.23 -76.31 -23.03
C ILE A 165 45.41 -76.53 -24.31
N ALA A 166 46.02 -76.96 -25.41
CA ALA A 166 45.30 -77.30 -26.64
C ALA A 166 44.30 -78.47 -26.49
N GLN A 167 44.52 -79.38 -25.55
CA GLN A 167 43.55 -80.43 -25.19
C GLN A 167 42.41 -79.87 -24.33
N TYR A 168 42.73 -79.12 -23.26
CA TYR A 168 41.71 -78.53 -22.38
C TYR A 168 40.80 -77.53 -23.11
N MET A 169 41.34 -76.70 -24.01
CA MET A 169 40.53 -75.80 -24.85
C MET A 169 39.46 -76.55 -25.67
N LYS A 170 39.64 -77.84 -25.97
CA LYS A 170 38.66 -78.65 -26.72
C LYS A 170 37.55 -79.20 -25.82
N GLU A 171 37.83 -79.43 -24.55
CA GLU A 171 36.86 -79.81 -23.53
C GLU A 171 36.08 -78.59 -23.04
N ASP A 172 36.75 -77.47 -22.78
CA ASP A 172 36.14 -76.18 -22.46
C ASP A 172 35.17 -75.69 -23.54
N LEU A 173 35.47 -75.90 -24.82
CA LEU A 173 34.58 -75.51 -25.93
C LEU A 173 33.34 -76.42 -26.04
N LYS A 174 33.38 -77.63 -25.44
CA LYS A 174 32.22 -78.50 -25.27
C LYS A 174 31.39 -78.06 -24.07
N GLU A 175 32.04 -77.84 -22.91
CA GLU A 175 31.36 -77.37 -21.69
C GLU A 175 30.74 -75.98 -21.87
N TYR A 176 31.42 -75.06 -22.57
CA TYR A 176 30.88 -73.77 -23.00
C TYR A 176 29.59 -73.91 -23.81
N LYS A 177 29.51 -74.89 -24.74
CA LYS A 177 28.28 -75.12 -25.53
C LYS A 177 27.15 -75.69 -24.67
N GLU A 178 27.46 -76.54 -23.69
CA GLU A 178 26.48 -77.07 -22.74
C GLU A 178 25.99 -75.98 -21.77
N LEU A 179 26.89 -75.13 -21.27
CA LEU A 179 26.58 -73.97 -20.44
C LEU A 179 25.82 -72.87 -21.20
N GLU A 180 26.15 -72.61 -22.46
CA GLU A 180 25.40 -71.66 -23.30
C GLU A 180 24.00 -72.17 -23.61
N LEU A 181 23.82 -73.48 -23.89
CA LEU A 181 22.50 -74.08 -24.02
C LEU A 181 21.70 -73.99 -22.70
N LYS A 182 22.37 -74.19 -21.55
CA LYS A 182 21.78 -74.03 -20.21
C LYS A 182 21.41 -72.57 -19.93
N ARG A 183 22.24 -71.60 -20.33
CA ARG A 183 21.98 -70.16 -20.25
C ARG A 183 20.78 -69.77 -21.11
N GLN A 184 20.64 -70.32 -22.31
CA GLN A 184 19.49 -70.08 -23.18
C GLN A 184 18.19 -70.67 -22.63
N LYS A 185 18.23 -71.87 -22.02
CA LYS A 185 17.09 -72.45 -21.29
C LYS A 185 16.70 -71.61 -20.08
N LEU A 186 17.67 -71.30 -19.21
CA LEU A 186 17.45 -70.42 -18.05
C LEU A 186 16.95 -69.03 -18.47
N SER A 187 17.43 -68.47 -19.57
CA SER A 187 16.95 -67.19 -20.10
C SER A 187 15.49 -67.26 -20.56
N LYS A 188 15.05 -68.39 -21.16
CA LYS A 188 13.64 -68.61 -21.49
C LYS A 188 12.80 -68.80 -20.23
N GLU A 189 13.28 -69.55 -19.25
CA GLU A 189 12.60 -69.74 -17.96
C GLU A 189 12.45 -68.40 -17.22
N LEU A 190 13.52 -67.60 -17.15
CA LEU A 190 13.51 -66.26 -16.56
C LEU A 190 12.56 -65.31 -17.31
N GLN A 191 12.43 -65.44 -18.63
CA GLN A 191 11.41 -64.72 -19.40
C GLN A 191 10.00 -65.18 -19.03
N THR A 192 9.73 -66.50 -18.94
CA THR A 192 8.41 -66.99 -18.48
C THR A 192 8.08 -66.59 -17.05
N TYR A 193 9.09 -66.51 -16.16
CA TYR A 193 8.90 -65.97 -14.81
C TYR A 193 8.63 -64.47 -14.83
N ARG A 194 9.29 -63.69 -15.68
CA ARG A 194 8.97 -62.26 -15.88
C ARG A 194 7.56 -62.07 -16.41
N ASP A 195 7.15 -62.84 -17.40
CA ASP A 195 5.80 -62.77 -17.97
C ASP A 195 4.74 -63.15 -16.92
N SER A 196 5.03 -64.15 -16.07
CA SER A 196 4.21 -64.52 -14.91
C SER A 196 4.18 -63.45 -13.81
N ILE A 197 5.30 -62.80 -13.52
CA ILE A 197 5.38 -61.66 -12.58
C ILE A 197 4.59 -60.47 -13.13
N ILE A 198 4.70 -60.16 -14.42
CA ILE A 198 3.92 -59.10 -15.08
C ILE A 198 2.42 -59.44 -15.00
N LYS A 199 2.04 -60.69 -15.28
CA LYS A 199 0.64 -61.14 -15.15
C LYS A 199 0.11 -60.98 -13.73
N THR A 200 0.81 -61.51 -12.73
CA THR A 200 0.41 -61.43 -11.32
C THR A 200 0.44 -59.99 -10.78
N THR A 201 1.34 -59.13 -11.27
CA THR A 201 1.36 -57.70 -10.95
C THR A 201 0.16 -56.97 -11.56
N ASN A 202 -0.26 -57.33 -12.77
CA ASN A 202 -1.46 -56.79 -13.39
C ASN A 202 -2.73 -57.29 -12.69
N GLU A 203 -2.82 -58.57 -12.35
CA GLU A 203 -3.90 -59.14 -11.52
C GLU A 203 -3.98 -58.44 -10.14
N ALA A 204 -2.84 -58.16 -9.50
CA ALA A 204 -2.79 -57.39 -8.25
C ALA A 204 -3.26 -55.94 -8.43
N ARG A 205 -2.89 -55.27 -9.53
CA ARG A 205 -3.38 -53.93 -9.86
C ARG A 205 -4.88 -53.90 -10.17
N GLU A 206 -5.42 -54.92 -10.83
CA GLU A 206 -6.86 -55.06 -11.04
C GLU A 206 -7.60 -55.20 -9.71
N VAL A 207 -7.08 -56.02 -8.79
CA VAL A 207 -7.60 -56.13 -7.42
C VAL A 207 -7.47 -54.80 -6.65
N GLU A 208 -6.38 -54.06 -6.81
CA GLU A 208 -6.20 -52.73 -6.20
C GLU A 208 -7.21 -51.71 -6.75
N ILE A 209 -7.47 -51.70 -8.07
CA ILE A 209 -8.50 -50.86 -8.70
C ILE A 209 -9.90 -51.23 -8.18
N ILE A 210 -10.20 -52.53 -8.03
CA ILE A 210 -11.45 -53.01 -7.44
C ILE A 210 -11.56 -52.63 -5.96
N LEU A 211 -10.47 -52.70 -5.20
CA LEU A 211 -10.41 -52.30 -3.79
C LEU A 211 -10.63 -50.79 -3.63
N ASN A 212 -10.01 -49.98 -4.48
CA ASN A 212 -10.21 -48.53 -4.50
C ASN A 212 -11.65 -48.16 -4.91
N ARG A 213 -12.23 -48.85 -5.89
CA ARG A 213 -13.64 -48.67 -6.29
C ARG A 213 -14.62 -49.09 -5.19
N THR A 214 -14.36 -50.20 -4.50
CA THR A 214 -15.20 -50.67 -3.38
C THR A 214 -15.03 -49.79 -2.14
N SER A 215 -13.83 -49.28 -1.87
CA SER A 215 -13.58 -48.25 -0.84
C SER A 215 -14.33 -46.95 -1.15
N ALA A 216 -14.34 -46.49 -2.40
CA ALA A 216 -15.13 -45.32 -2.82
C ALA A 216 -16.65 -45.56 -2.63
N LEU A 217 -17.16 -46.73 -3.02
CA LEU A 217 -18.56 -47.12 -2.79
C LEU A 217 -18.90 -47.26 -1.30
N TYR A 218 -17.98 -47.76 -0.48
CA TYR A 218 -18.16 -47.87 0.97
C TYR A 218 -18.17 -46.49 1.64
N ASN A 219 -17.30 -45.58 1.22
CA ASN A 219 -17.31 -44.19 1.68
C ASN A 219 -18.59 -43.46 1.25
N GLN A 220 -19.08 -43.69 0.04
CA GLN A 220 -20.38 -43.20 -0.42
C GLN A 220 -21.52 -43.76 0.45
N ALA A 221 -21.54 -45.06 0.73
CA ALA A 221 -22.51 -45.69 1.62
C ALA A 221 -22.40 -45.18 3.07
N LEU A 222 -21.21 -44.82 3.56
CA LEU A 222 -21.03 -44.15 4.86
C LEU A 222 -21.55 -42.71 4.86
N ILE A 223 -21.43 -41.98 3.75
CA ILE A 223 -22.03 -40.64 3.60
C ILE A 223 -23.56 -40.75 3.61
N GLU A 224 -24.12 -41.68 2.84
CA GLU A 224 -25.57 -41.96 2.81
C GLU A 224 -26.08 -42.43 4.18
N TYR A 225 -25.35 -43.33 4.86
CA TYR A 225 -25.66 -43.75 6.23
C TYR A 225 -25.64 -42.59 7.22
N ARG A 226 -24.66 -41.67 7.11
CA ARG A 226 -24.62 -40.45 7.94
C ARG A 226 -25.75 -39.48 7.62
N GLN A 227 -26.15 -39.35 6.35
CA GLN A 227 -27.31 -38.55 5.95
C GLN A 227 -28.60 -39.14 6.53
N MET A 228 -28.81 -40.46 6.38
CA MET A 228 -29.94 -41.18 6.97
C MET A 228 -29.93 -41.09 8.51
N PHE A 229 -28.77 -41.21 9.15
CA PHE A 229 -28.62 -41.03 10.60
C PHE A 229 -28.93 -39.60 11.04
N ASN A 230 -28.55 -38.59 10.26
CA ASN A 230 -28.89 -37.18 10.54
C ASN A 230 -30.39 -36.90 10.33
N GLN A 231 -31.02 -37.47 9.30
CA GLN A 231 -32.47 -37.42 9.10
C GLN A 231 -33.22 -38.12 10.24
N TRP A 232 -32.74 -39.30 10.66
CA TRP A 232 -33.27 -40.02 11.82
C TRP A 232 -33.09 -39.20 13.12
N LYS A 233 -31.91 -38.63 13.35
CA LYS A 233 -31.64 -37.74 14.50
C LYS A 233 -32.55 -36.51 14.49
N GLY A 234 -32.78 -35.89 13.33
CA GLY A 234 -33.75 -34.82 13.16
C GLY A 234 -35.17 -35.26 13.50
N SER A 235 -35.57 -36.45 13.03
CA SER A 235 -36.87 -37.06 13.35
C SER A 235 -37.01 -37.38 14.84
N VAL A 236 -35.96 -37.84 15.51
CA VAL A 236 -35.91 -38.06 16.97
C VAL A 236 -36.01 -36.74 17.73
N ILE A 237 -35.36 -35.67 17.27
CA ILE A 237 -35.50 -34.33 17.87
C ILE A 237 -36.95 -33.82 17.71
N MET A 238 -37.55 -33.97 16.53
CA MET A 238 -38.96 -33.62 16.30
C MET A 238 -39.91 -34.45 17.18
N LEU A 239 -39.63 -35.74 17.40
CA LEU A 239 -40.38 -36.59 18.34
C LEU A 239 -40.16 -36.18 19.80
N GLN A 240 -38.96 -35.75 20.19
CA GLN A 240 -38.68 -35.23 21.53
C GLN A 240 -39.37 -33.88 21.77
N GLN A 241 -39.37 -32.98 20.78
CA GLN A 241 -40.14 -31.73 20.82
C GLN A 241 -41.63 -32.03 20.96
N ARG A 242 -42.19 -32.89 20.09
CA ARG A 242 -43.59 -33.32 20.17
C ARG A 242 -43.93 -33.97 21.52
N ASN A 243 -43.04 -34.77 22.10
CA ASN A 243 -43.24 -35.35 23.43
C ASN A 243 -43.17 -34.29 24.55
N ASN A 244 -42.34 -33.26 24.41
CA ASN A 244 -42.32 -32.13 25.35
C ASN A 244 -43.57 -31.25 25.22
N ASP A 245 -44.09 -31.06 24.00
CA ASP A 245 -45.35 -30.36 23.77
C ASP A 245 -46.55 -31.17 24.28
N ILE A 246 -46.55 -32.50 24.10
CA ILE A 246 -47.52 -33.40 24.74
C ILE A 246 -47.42 -33.30 26.27
N LYS A 247 -46.21 -33.23 26.85
CA LYS A 247 -46.04 -33.02 28.30
C LYS A 247 -46.59 -31.66 28.77
N LYS A 248 -46.38 -30.58 28.00
CA LYS A 248 -46.99 -29.28 28.30
C LYS A 248 -48.52 -29.36 28.26
N VAL A 249 -49.09 -29.97 27.23
CA VAL A 249 -50.54 -30.17 27.12
C VAL A 249 -51.07 -31.05 28.26
N ILE A 250 -50.32 -32.05 28.70
CA ILE A 250 -50.66 -32.84 29.91
C ILE A 250 -50.63 -31.95 31.15
N GLN A 251 -49.58 -31.16 31.37
CA GLN A 251 -49.49 -30.22 32.51
C GLN A 251 -50.61 -29.16 32.50
N GLU A 252 -50.96 -28.62 31.33
CA GLU A 252 -52.11 -27.73 31.14
C GLU A 252 -53.43 -28.45 31.46
N THR A 253 -53.56 -29.72 31.06
CA THR A 253 -54.75 -30.54 31.36
C THR A 253 -54.83 -30.90 32.85
N GLU A 254 -53.71 -31.18 33.50
CA GLU A 254 -53.59 -31.44 34.94
C GLU A 254 -53.92 -30.17 35.74
N ALA A 255 -53.40 -29.00 35.36
CA ALA A 255 -53.76 -27.72 35.96
C ALA A 255 -55.26 -27.39 35.78
N LEU A 256 -55.83 -27.66 34.61
CA LEU A 256 -57.28 -27.56 34.39
C LEU A 256 -58.08 -28.57 35.22
N TYR A 257 -57.52 -29.75 35.49
CA TYR A 257 -58.13 -30.77 36.34
C TYR A 257 -58.06 -30.38 37.83
N GLU A 258 -56.98 -29.76 38.30
CA GLU A 258 -56.87 -29.17 39.63
C GLU A 258 -57.87 -28.01 39.82
N ILE A 259 -57.94 -27.07 38.87
CA ILE A 259 -58.96 -26.00 38.87
C ILE A 259 -60.39 -26.58 38.89
N SER A 260 -60.62 -27.68 38.17
CA SER A 260 -61.89 -28.42 38.19
C SER A 260 -62.16 -29.09 39.53
N GLN A 261 -61.15 -29.71 40.15
CA GLN A 261 -61.27 -30.27 41.50
C GLN A 261 -61.52 -29.20 42.56
N ASP A 262 -60.87 -28.05 42.50
CA ASP A 262 -61.08 -26.97 43.47
C ASP A 262 -62.45 -26.34 43.30
N LYS A 263 -62.92 -26.13 42.07
CA LYS A 263 -64.33 -25.77 41.82
C LYS A 263 -65.30 -26.84 42.33
N LYS A 264 -64.95 -28.12 42.23
CA LYS A 264 -65.75 -29.23 42.78
C LYS A 264 -65.74 -29.24 44.32
N LYS A 265 -64.61 -28.95 44.98
CA LYS A 265 -64.52 -28.78 46.45
C LYS A 265 -65.41 -27.64 46.91
N VAL A 266 -65.32 -26.46 46.27
CA VAL A 266 -66.19 -25.31 46.55
C VAL A 266 -67.68 -25.66 46.34
N LEU A 267 -68.00 -26.42 45.29
CA LEU A 267 -69.36 -26.91 45.08
C LEU A 267 -69.80 -27.86 46.22
N GLN A 268 -68.97 -28.81 46.61
CA GLN A 268 -69.23 -29.76 47.70
C GLN A 268 -69.31 -29.09 49.08
N GLU A 269 -68.56 -28.01 49.31
CA GLU A 269 -68.68 -27.17 50.50
C GLU A 269 -70.01 -26.41 50.48
N SER A 270 -70.45 -25.90 49.32
CA SER A 270 -71.77 -25.27 49.18
C SER A 270 -72.93 -26.28 49.33
N GLU A 271 -72.76 -27.53 48.85
CA GLU A 271 -73.72 -28.62 49.05
C GLU A 271 -73.77 -29.06 50.52
N LYS A 272 -72.61 -29.16 51.19
CA LYS A 272 -72.55 -29.41 52.64
C LYS A 272 -73.21 -28.29 53.43
N PHE A 273 -72.92 -27.04 53.11
CA PHE A 273 -73.57 -25.90 53.76
C PHE A 273 -75.08 -25.92 53.54
N LEU A 274 -75.56 -26.23 52.32
CA LEU A 274 -76.98 -26.39 52.03
C LEU A 274 -77.59 -27.56 52.84
N MET A 275 -76.90 -28.69 52.94
CA MET A 275 -77.33 -29.83 53.76
C MET A 275 -77.35 -29.51 55.26
N GLU A 276 -76.38 -28.75 55.78
CA GLU A 276 -76.39 -28.24 57.15
C GLU A 276 -77.52 -27.25 57.39
N GLN A 277 -77.87 -26.40 56.41
CA GLN A 277 -79.06 -25.55 56.50
C GLN A 277 -80.36 -26.37 56.44
N ILE A 278 -80.40 -27.48 55.68
CA ILE A 278 -81.54 -28.41 55.67
C ILE A 278 -81.65 -29.17 57.00
N GLU A 279 -80.54 -29.66 57.56
CA GLU A 279 -80.51 -30.34 58.86
C GLU A 279 -80.87 -29.36 60.00
N ASN A 280 -80.38 -28.11 59.96
CA ASN A 280 -80.78 -27.06 60.89
C ASN A 280 -82.28 -26.73 60.76
N ASN A 281 -82.81 -26.55 59.54
CA ASN A 281 -84.24 -26.33 59.33
C ASN A 281 -85.08 -27.52 59.79
N LYS A 282 -84.56 -28.75 59.66
CA LYS A 282 -85.18 -29.97 60.16
C LYS A 282 -85.11 -30.07 61.69
N GLN A 283 -84.01 -29.68 62.33
CA GLN A 283 -83.91 -29.55 63.79
C GLN A 283 -84.84 -28.45 64.33
N VAL A 284 -85.02 -27.34 63.61
CA VAL A 284 -86.02 -26.31 63.92
C VAL A 284 -87.42 -26.88 63.74
N GLN A 285 -87.72 -27.62 62.68
CA GLN A 285 -89.01 -28.30 62.51
C GLN A 285 -89.27 -29.37 63.58
N ASP A 286 -88.26 -30.14 63.99
CA ASP A 286 -88.41 -31.15 65.05
C ASP A 286 -88.49 -30.50 66.44
N SER A 287 -87.88 -29.31 66.62
CA SER A 287 -88.11 -28.45 67.80
C SER A 287 -89.51 -27.86 67.79
N ILE A 288 -90.04 -27.44 66.64
CA ILE A 288 -91.44 -27.02 66.48
C ILE A 288 -92.37 -28.18 66.78
N LYS A 289 -92.15 -29.39 66.23
CA LYS A 289 -92.93 -30.59 66.58
C LYS A 289 -92.83 -30.94 68.06
N LYS A 290 -91.67 -30.73 68.69
CA LYS A 290 -91.50 -30.96 70.13
C LYS A 290 -92.27 -29.92 70.95
N LEU A 291 -92.26 -28.64 70.55
CA LEU A 291 -93.09 -27.58 71.13
C LEU A 291 -94.58 -27.80 70.86
N GLU A 292 -94.98 -28.33 69.71
CA GLU A 292 -96.36 -28.75 69.40
C GLU A 292 -96.77 -29.96 70.25
N LYS A 293 -95.83 -30.87 70.55
CA LYS A 293 -96.04 -32.00 71.44
C LYS A 293 -96.12 -31.56 72.92
N GLU A 294 -95.32 -30.59 73.32
CA GLU A 294 -95.41 -29.90 74.61
C GLU A 294 -96.71 -29.07 74.68
N LEU A 295 -97.20 -28.51 73.58
CA LEU A 295 -98.47 -27.78 73.50
C LEU A 295 -99.70 -28.69 73.45
N THR A 296 -99.57 -29.92 72.94
CA THR A 296 -100.61 -30.96 73.04
C THR A 296 -100.64 -31.59 74.43
N THR A 297 -99.49 -31.87 75.05
CA THR A 297 -99.44 -32.29 76.46
C THR A 297 -99.91 -31.18 77.39
N MET A 298 -99.59 -29.90 77.16
CA MET A 298 -100.20 -28.77 77.86
C MET A 298 -101.71 -28.64 77.64
N LYS A 299 -102.24 -29.06 76.48
CA LYS A 299 -103.70 -29.12 76.23
C LYS A 299 -104.36 -30.33 76.89
N GLU A 300 -103.68 -31.47 76.97
CA GLU A 300 -104.12 -32.63 77.76
C GLU A 300 -104.04 -32.30 79.26
N GLU A 301 -103.00 -31.61 79.73
CA GLU A 301 -102.90 -31.07 81.09
C GLU A 301 -103.94 -29.98 81.35
N GLN A 302 -104.33 -29.17 80.36
CA GLN A 302 -105.45 -28.23 80.46
C GLN A 302 -106.81 -28.96 80.51
N GLY A 303 -106.96 -30.09 79.81
CA GLY A 303 -108.11 -30.99 79.88
C GLY A 303 -108.19 -31.68 81.24
N ASN A 304 -107.09 -32.27 81.69
CA ASN A 304 -106.93 -32.90 82.99
C ASN A 304 -107.00 -31.89 84.15
N MET A 305 -106.65 -30.61 83.93
CA MET A 305 -106.90 -29.50 84.85
C MET A 305 -108.37 -29.13 84.89
N LYS A 306 -109.10 -29.18 83.77
CA LYS A 306 -110.58 -29.03 83.77
C LYS A 306 -111.25 -30.19 84.49
N GLU A 307 -110.82 -31.43 84.24
CA GLU A 307 -111.30 -32.60 84.98
C GLU A 307 -110.88 -32.55 86.46
N MET A 308 -109.68 -32.05 86.78
CA MET A 308 -109.26 -31.75 88.15
C MET A 308 -110.05 -30.61 88.78
N ILE A 309 -110.57 -29.63 88.04
CA ILE A 309 -111.46 -28.60 88.61
C ILE A 309 -112.80 -29.25 89.01
N THR A 310 -113.42 -30.06 88.14
CA THR A 310 -114.59 -30.88 88.53
C THR A 310 -114.27 -31.96 89.58
N SER A 311 -113.01 -32.39 89.70
CA SER A 311 -112.58 -33.33 90.74
C SER A 311 -112.28 -32.64 92.07
N TYR A 312 -111.73 -31.42 92.08
CA TYR A 312 -111.48 -30.64 93.30
C TYR A 312 -112.75 -29.98 93.82
N GLU A 313 -113.75 -29.71 92.97
CA GLU A 313 -115.15 -29.52 93.40
C GLU A 313 -115.65 -30.72 94.24
N ASN A 314 -115.18 -31.94 93.95
CA ASN A 314 -115.50 -33.15 94.71
C ASN A 314 -114.46 -33.53 95.80
N GLN A 315 -113.20 -33.12 95.72
CA GLN A 315 -112.12 -33.49 96.65
C GLN A 315 -111.81 -32.43 97.73
N LEU A 316 -112.43 -31.24 97.63
CA LEU A 316 -112.60 -30.35 98.79
C LEU A 316 -113.37 -31.06 99.94
N VAL A 317 -114.07 -32.16 99.63
CA VAL A 317 -114.71 -33.07 100.59
C VAL A 317 -113.72 -34.01 101.32
N ILE A 318 -112.55 -34.33 100.73
CA ILE A 318 -111.69 -35.48 101.16
C ILE A 318 -110.25 -35.07 101.58
N GLN A 319 -109.79 -33.83 101.35
CA GLN A 319 -108.53 -33.26 101.88
C GLN A 319 -108.53 -33.05 103.43
N LYS A 320 -108.78 -34.13 104.17
CA LYS A 320 -108.61 -34.30 105.63
C LYS A 320 -107.76 -35.55 105.97
N GLY A 321 -107.00 -36.04 104.98
CA GLY A 321 -106.38 -37.36 104.95
C GLY A 321 -104.98 -37.45 105.59
N ILE A 322 -104.12 -38.29 104.99
CA ILE A 322 -102.95 -38.88 105.68
C ILE A 322 -101.72 -38.86 104.77
N VAL A 323 -100.69 -38.12 105.18
CA VAL A 323 -99.35 -38.03 104.55
C VAL A 323 -98.33 -38.43 105.62
N LYS A 324 -97.86 -39.70 105.66
CA LYS A 324 -96.98 -40.12 106.78
C LYS A 324 -95.98 -41.29 106.62
N GLU A 325 -95.81 -41.93 105.46
CA GLU A 325 -94.81 -43.02 105.29
C GLU A 325 -93.81 -42.68 104.15
N LEU A 326 -92.56 -42.30 104.46
CA LEU A 326 -91.38 -43.15 104.80
C LEU A 326 -90.67 -43.68 103.52
N THR A 327 -89.51 -43.20 103.05
CA THR A 327 -88.25 -42.66 103.66
C THR A 327 -87.21 -43.72 104.10
N GLN A 328 -87.06 -44.87 103.41
CA GLN A 328 -86.20 -45.97 103.93
C GLN A 328 -85.24 -46.75 102.99
N ARG A 329 -85.05 -46.43 101.69
CA ARG A 329 -84.54 -47.43 100.71
C ARG A 329 -83.11 -47.29 100.12
N VAL A 330 -82.21 -46.48 100.69
CA VAL A 330 -80.97 -46.01 100.00
C VAL A 330 -79.68 -46.87 100.23
N GLN A 331 -79.73 -48.00 100.95
CA GLN A 331 -78.52 -48.73 101.40
C GLN A 331 -77.99 -49.85 100.48
N GLN A 332 -78.54 -50.02 99.27
CA GLN A 332 -78.32 -51.18 98.40
C GLN A 332 -77.69 -50.75 97.06
N VAL A 333 -76.53 -51.23 96.59
CA VAL A 333 -75.45 -52.05 97.19
C VAL A 333 -74.10 -51.66 96.51
N ARG A 334 -72.93 -51.99 97.09
CA ARG A 334 -71.59 -51.69 96.54
C ARG A 334 -70.77 -52.95 96.12
N ALA A 335 -71.41 -54.02 95.66
CA ALA A 335 -70.78 -55.35 95.58
C ALA A 335 -70.17 -55.75 94.21
N ASP A 336 -70.73 -55.32 93.08
CA ASP A 336 -70.48 -56.00 91.78
C ASP A 336 -69.13 -55.71 91.11
N ILE A 337 -68.34 -54.75 91.64
CA ILE A 337 -67.11 -54.26 91.00
C ILE A 337 -65.99 -55.32 90.96
N LYS A 338 -65.99 -56.33 91.85
CA LYS A 338 -64.84 -57.22 92.09
C LYS A 338 -64.73 -58.46 91.18
N HIS A 339 -65.73 -58.75 90.34
CA HIS A 339 -65.77 -60.03 89.60
C HIS A 339 -65.15 -59.98 88.19
N LYS A 340 -65.04 -58.80 87.57
CA LYS A 340 -64.53 -58.67 86.18
C LYS A 340 -63.01 -58.71 86.06
N GLU A 341 -62.28 -58.42 87.13
CA GLU A 341 -60.81 -58.28 87.11
C GLU A 341 -60.07 -59.59 86.75
N SER A 342 -60.57 -60.77 87.14
CA SER A 342 -59.91 -62.05 86.81
C SER A 342 -59.99 -62.49 85.35
N GLN A 343 -60.98 -62.02 84.56
CA GLN A 343 -61.08 -62.42 83.15
C GLN A 343 -60.04 -61.73 82.25
N ILE A 344 -59.41 -60.66 82.75
CA ILE A 344 -58.40 -59.87 82.04
C ILE A 344 -57.06 -60.63 81.93
N GLN A 345 -56.74 -61.56 82.84
CA GLN A 345 -55.40 -62.17 82.91
C GLN A 345 -55.12 -63.34 81.93
N ILE A 346 -56.15 -64.04 81.44
CA ILE A 346 -55.93 -65.28 80.65
C ILE A 346 -55.86 -65.03 79.13
N LYS A 347 -56.57 -64.03 78.59
CA LYS A 347 -56.57 -63.77 77.14
C LYS A 347 -55.31 -63.04 76.64
N ASN A 348 -54.63 -62.29 77.51
CA ASN A 348 -53.44 -61.51 77.12
C ASN A 348 -52.27 -62.40 76.65
N THR A 349 -52.08 -63.59 77.21
CA THR A 349 -50.88 -64.43 76.95
C THR A 349 -50.88 -65.23 75.64
N LYS A 350 -51.93 -65.14 74.81
CA LYS A 350 -52.00 -65.84 73.51
C LYS A 350 -52.13 -64.92 72.30
N ILE A 351 -52.65 -63.69 72.47
CA ILE A 351 -52.73 -62.70 71.38
C ILE A 351 -51.36 -62.00 71.17
N GLU A 352 -50.57 -61.85 72.24
CA GLU A 352 -49.15 -61.40 72.23
C GLU A 352 -48.20 -62.17 71.28
N LYS A 353 -48.64 -63.31 70.71
CA LYS A 353 -47.86 -64.13 69.77
C LYS A 353 -48.28 -64.06 68.30
N ILE A 354 -49.38 -63.37 67.95
CA ILE A 354 -49.84 -63.25 66.54
C ILE A 354 -49.98 -61.79 66.09
N ASP A 355 -50.40 -60.86 66.95
CA ASP A 355 -50.50 -59.43 66.56
C ASP A 355 -49.14 -58.78 66.25
N LYS A 356 -48.04 -59.38 66.74
CA LYS A 356 -46.65 -59.02 66.41
C LYS A 356 -46.29 -59.19 64.92
N GLN A 357 -47.16 -59.75 64.08
CA GLN A 357 -46.94 -59.87 62.63
C GLN A 357 -47.87 -58.99 61.77
N VAL A 358 -48.80 -58.24 62.37
CA VAL A 358 -49.76 -57.39 61.63
C VAL A 358 -49.59 -55.90 61.96
N ILE A 359 -49.24 -55.55 63.20
CA ILE A 359 -49.05 -54.14 63.61
C ILE A 359 -47.83 -53.49 62.91
N ASP A 360 -46.80 -54.29 62.59
CA ASP A 360 -45.59 -53.85 61.87
C ASP A 360 -45.82 -53.40 60.40
N LEU A 361 -47.03 -53.62 59.85
CA LEU A 361 -47.44 -53.17 58.51
C LEU A 361 -48.50 -52.06 58.52
N THR A 362 -48.89 -51.55 59.69
CA THR A 362 -49.69 -50.30 59.80
C THR A 362 -49.12 -49.33 60.86
N ALA A 363 -47.85 -49.52 61.21
CA ALA A 363 -46.79 -48.73 60.60
C ALA A 363 -47.23 -47.46 59.83
N LYS A 364 -46.66 -46.33 60.26
CA LYS A 364 -46.12 -45.25 59.40
C LYS A 364 -47.11 -44.41 58.59
N LEU A 365 -48.41 -44.75 58.58
CA LEU A 365 -49.45 -43.97 57.88
C LEU A 365 -50.05 -42.81 58.73
N GLN A 366 -49.75 -42.74 60.03
CA GLN A 366 -50.42 -41.83 60.96
C GLN A 366 -49.53 -40.73 61.58
N ASP A 367 -48.21 -40.75 61.34
CA ASP A 367 -47.27 -39.71 61.82
C ASP A 367 -46.90 -38.65 60.77
N ILE A 368 -47.35 -38.80 59.51
CA ILE A 368 -47.12 -37.81 58.44
C ILE A 368 -48.05 -36.58 58.58
N THR A 369 -49.03 -36.60 59.49
CA THR A 369 -50.17 -35.66 59.49
C THR A 369 -50.10 -34.50 60.50
N ASN A 370 -48.97 -34.25 61.18
CA ASN A 370 -48.91 -33.16 62.20
C ASN A 370 -47.60 -32.34 62.30
N GLN A 371 -46.82 -32.23 61.23
CA GLN A 371 -45.89 -31.10 61.05
C GLN A 371 -46.01 -30.53 59.62
N LYS A 372 -47.09 -29.77 59.38
CA LYS A 372 -47.35 -29.06 58.12
C LYS A 372 -47.26 -27.53 58.29
N VAL A 373 -46.14 -27.06 58.82
CA VAL A 373 -45.63 -25.69 58.68
C VAL A 373 -44.10 -25.81 58.58
N ASP A 374 -43.45 -24.99 57.74
CA ASP A 374 -42.00 -24.95 57.51
C ASP A 374 -41.40 -26.09 56.63
N ILE A 375 -42.06 -26.39 55.50
CA ILE A 375 -41.51 -27.26 54.44
C ILE A 375 -41.34 -26.54 53.09
N GLU A 376 -42.12 -25.52 52.72
CA GLU A 376 -41.96 -24.90 51.37
C GLU A 376 -40.73 -23.98 51.22
N GLU A 377 -40.32 -23.23 52.25
CA GLU A 377 -39.03 -22.49 52.20
C GLU A 377 -37.83 -23.44 52.32
N LYS A 378 -37.90 -24.42 53.24
CA LYS A 378 -36.88 -25.47 53.36
C LYS A 378 -36.77 -26.39 52.15
N ALA A 379 -37.86 -26.68 51.45
CA ALA A 379 -37.83 -27.46 50.21
C ALA A 379 -37.08 -26.69 49.12
N LYS A 380 -37.22 -25.37 49.05
CA LYS A 380 -36.53 -24.55 48.06
C LYS A 380 -35.02 -24.43 48.35
N GLU A 381 -34.63 -24.23 49.61
CA GLU A 381 -33.22 -24.29 50.01
C GLU A 381 -32.62 -25.70 49.85
N LEU A 382 -33.40 -26.76 50.13
CA LEU A 382 -32.98 -28.13 49.89
C LEU A 382 -32.93 -28.47 48.40
N GLU A 383 -33.78 -27.92 47.56
CA GLU A 383 -33.71 -28.08 46.09
C GLU A 383 -32.50 -27.35 45.51
N GLU A 384 -32.17 -26.13 45.95
CA GLU A 384 -30.91 -25.47 45.56
C GLU A 384 -29.68 -26.22 46.10
N MET A 385 -29.70 -26.70 47.35
CA MET A 385 -28.63 -27.56 47.87
C MET A 385 -28.53 -28.88 47.11
N ILE A 386 -29.65 -29.53 46.75
CA ILE A 386 -29.65 -30.77 45.97
C ILE A 386 -29.14 -30.49 44.56
N GLU A 387 -29.55 -29.40 43.89
CA GLU A 387 -29.06 -29.08 42.55
C GLU A 387 -27.57 -28.71 42.55
N GLU A 388 -27.09 -28.03 43.60
CA GLU A 388 -25.66 -27.74 43.78
C GLU A 388 -24.85 -29.00 44.14
N GLN A 389 -25.41 -29.90 44.95
CA GLN A 389 -24.83 -31.21 45.25
C GLN A 389 -24.91 -32.17 44.05
N GLU A 390 -25.91 -32.07 43.18
CA GLU A 390 -26.00 -32.81 41.92
C GLU A 390 -25.03 -32.24 40.87
N LYS A 391 -24.78 -30.93 40.85
CA LYS A 391 -23.67 -30.32 40.10
C LYS A 391 -22.31 -30.77 40.64
N LYS A 392 -22.12 -30.86 41.97
CA LYS A 392 -20.90 -31.40 42.60
C LYS A 392 -20.74 -32.91 42.32
N LYS A 393 -21.81 -33.70 42.41
CA LYS A 393 -21.87 -35.13 42.05
C LYS A 393 -21.64 -35.34 40.56
N SER A 394 -22.14 -34.48 39.68
CA SER A 394 -21.90 -34.50 38.23
C SER A 394 -20.43 -34.21 37.92
N LYS A 395 -19.83 -33.21 38.59
CA LYS A 395 -18.38 -32.96 38.52
C LYS A 395 -17.58 -34.14 39.05
N MET A 396 -17.87 -34.65 40.24
CA MET A 396 -17.22 -35.86 40.80
C MET A 396 -17.44 -37.11 39.94
N THR A 397 -18.57 -37.27 39.27
CA THR A 397 -18.81 -38.42 38.37
C THR A 397 -18.03 -38.27 37.07
N LYS A 398 -17.86 -37.04 36.55
CA LYS A 398 -16.96 -36.75 35.43
C LYS A 398 -15.50 -36.96 35.81
N GLU A 399 -15.07 -36.49 36.98
CA GLU A 399 -13.72 -36.71 37.49
C GLU A 399 -13.47 -38.18 37.81
N MET A 400 -14.45 -38.89 38.37
CA MET A 400 -14.40 -40.33 38.62
C MET A 400 -14.32 -41.11 37.30
N ASN A 401 -15.13 -40.79 36.30
CA ASN A 401 -15.04 -41.41 34.97
C ASN A 401 -13.69 -41.10 34.29
N ARG A 402 -13.15 -39.87 34.46
CA ARG A 402 -11.86 -39.46 33.92
C ARG A 402 -10.70 -40.20 34.60
N LEU A 403 -10.75 -40.32 35.93
CA LEU A 403 -9.84 -41.13 36.74
C LEU A 403 -10.00 -42.61 36.44
N GLN A 404 -11.20 -43.12 36.18
CA GLN A 404 -11.47 -44.52 35.85
C GLN A 404 -10.99 -44.86 34.43
N MET A 405 -11.06 -43.93 33.47
CA MET A 405 -10.39 -44.03 32.17
C MET A 405 -8.86 -43.89 32.25
N ALA A 406 -8.34 -43.14 33.23
CA ALA A 406 -6.90 -43.10 33.50
C ALA A 406 -6.44 -44.41 34.15
N ASN A 407 -7.22 -44.94 35.10
CA ASN A 407 -6.96 -46.18 35.81
C ASN A 407 -7.08 -47.40 34.87
N LEU A 408 -8.02 -47.39 33.91
CA LEU A 408 -8.07 -48.38 32.82
C LEU A 408 -6.84 -48.33 31.91
N ARG A 409 -6.32 -47.13 31.59
CA ARG A 409 -5.09 -46.98 30.81
C ARG A 409 -3.86 -47.46 31.59
N VAL A 410 -3.75 -47.10 32.87
CA VAL A 410 -2.67 -47.58 33.75
C VAL A 410 -2.78 -49.09 33.99
N MET A 411 -3.99 -49.64 34.17
CA MET A 411 -4.19 -51.10 34.27
C MET A 411 -3.83 -51.83 32.98
N ASN A 412 -4.12 -51.27 31.80
CA ASN A 412 -3.68 -51.86 30.54
C ASN A 412 -2.14 -51.79 30.42
N GLN A 413 -1.51 -50.66 30.72
CA GLN A 413 -0.04 -50.54 30.76
C GLN A 413 0.60 -51.52 31.76
N ILE A 414 0.02 -51.69 32.96
CA ILE A 414 0.46 -52.69 33.94
C ILE A 414 0.30 -54.11 33.38
N LYS A 415 -0.81 -54.39 32.67
CA LYS A 415 -1.05 -55.70 32.06
C LYS A 415 -0.08 -56.00 30.92
N ASP A 416 0.26 -55.00 30.11
CA ASP A 416 1.23 -55.10 29.03
C ASP A 416 2.65 -55.32 29.60
N LEU A 417 3.05 -54.52 30.60
CA LEU A 417 4.31 -54.72 31.35
C LEU A 417 4.35 -56.07 32.08
N GLN A 418 3.22 -56.58 32.59
CA GLN A 418 3.13 -57.93 33.17
C GLN A 418 3.26 -59.03 32.10
N ASN A 419 2.82 -58.78 30.87
CA ASN A 419 3.02 -59.71 29.76
C ASN A 419 4.48 -59.70 29.28
N GLU A 420 5.11 -58.53 29.13
CA GLU A 420 6.55 -58.42 28.86
C GLU A 420 7.38 -59.11 29.96
N ASN A 421 7.07 -58.84 31.23
CA ASN A 421 7.79 -59.47 32.35
C ASN A 421 7.58 -61.00 32.37
N LYS A 422 6.40 -61.51 31.97
CA LYS A 422 6.20 -62.96 31.75
C LYS A 422 7.04 -63.51 30.60
N VAL A 423 7.15 -62.80 29.47
CA VAL A 423 7.99 -63.22 28.33
C VAL A 423 9.46 -63.23 28.75
N LEU A 424 9.95 -62.14 29.32
CA LEU A 424 11.32 -62.02 29.84
C LEU A 424 11.63 -63.07 30.92
N LYS A 425 10.66 -63.40 31.79
CA LYS A 425 10.83 -64.47 32.77
C LYS A 425 10.89 -65.86 32.13
N MET A 426 10.11 -66.13 31.08
CA MET A 426 10.20 -67.39 30.32
C MET A 426 11.52 -67.48 29.54
N GLU A 427 12.04 -66.38 29.02
CA GLU A 427 13.37 -66.32 28.38
C GLU A 427 14.49 -66.51 29.41
N TYR A 428 14.40 -65.87 30.58
CA TYR A 428 15.32 -66.06 31.70
C TYR A 428 15.32 -67.51 32.20
N GLU A 429 14.15 -68.13 32.40
CA GLU A 429 14.06 -69.55 32.79
C GLU A 429 14.60 -70.50 31.70
N LYS A 430 14.49 -70.13 30.43
CA LYS A 430 15.04 -70.90 29.29
C LYS A 430 16.57 -70.82 29.24
N GLU A 431 17.15 -69.63 29.39
CA GLU A 431 18.61 -69.47 29.38
C GLU A 431 19.25 -69.94 30.71
N SER A 432 18.58 -69.79 31.85
CA SER A 432 18.99 -70.40 33.13
C SER A 432 19.07 -71.93 33.03
N LYS A 433 18.10 -72.58 32.36
CA LYS A 433 18.13 -74.04 32.13
C LYS A 433 19.24 -74.48 31.16
N LYS A 434 19.65 -73.64 30.21
CA LYS A 434 20.85 -73.87 29.40
C LYS A 434 22.12 -73.74 30.23
N CYS A 435 22.22 -72.73 31.10
CA CYS A 435 23.36 -72.58 32.01
C CYS A 435 23.48 -73.81 32.94
N GLU A 436 22.38 -74.25 33.56
CA GLU A 436 22.38 -75.49 34.35
C GLU A 436 22.77 -76.74 33.55
N TYR A 437 22.49 -76.78 32.24
CA TYR A 437 22.88 -77.90 31.38
C TYR A 437 24.37 -77.84 31.01
N LEU A 438 24.91 -76.63 30.80
CA LEU A 438 26.33 -76.38 30.56
C LEU A 438 27.17 -76.66 31.82
N ASP A 439 26.72 -76.27 33.02
CA ASP A 439 27.39 -76.60 34.28
C ASP A 439 27.44 -78.12 34.52
N LYS A 440 26.38 -78.86 34.13
CA LYS A 440 26.33 -80.34 34.18
C LYS A 440 27.22 -81.03 33.14
N LEU A 441 27.63 -80.32 32.08
CA LEU A 441 28.64 -80.78 31.13
C LEU A 441 30.04 -80.43 31.64
N HIS A 442 30.25 -79.21 32.11
CA HIS A 442 31.53 -78.73 32.63
C HIS A 442 32.01 -79.57 33.82
N THR A 443 31.15 -79.83 34.80
CA THR A 443 31.45 -80.72 35.94
C THR A 443 31.73 -82.18 35.54
N LYS A 444 31.25 -82.65 34.38
CA LYS A 444 31.63 -83.97 33.83
C LYS A 444 33.00 -83.92 33.16
N GLU A 445 33.31 -82.86 32.44
CA GLU A 445 34.62 -82.67 31.79
C GLU A 445 35.74 -82.47 32.81
N GLU A 446 35.51 -81.72 33.89
CA GLU A 446 36.45 -81.59 35.00
C GLU A 446 36.74 -82.94 35.65
N HIS A 447 35.71 -83.77 35.91
CA HIS A 447 35.92 -85.08 36.53
C HIS A 447 36.73 -86.03 35.63
N ILE A 448 36.46 -86.03 34.32
CA ILE A 448 37.24 -86.79 33.32
C ILE A 448 38.68 -86.26 33.20
N LEU A 449 38.91 -84.97 33.43
CA LEU A 449 40.24 -84.36 33.43
C LEU A 449 41.05 -84.75 34.68
N GLU A 450 40.40 -84.85 35.85
CA GLU A 450 41.01 -85.35 37.09
C GLU A 450 41.43 -86.84 36.96
N ASP A 451 40.51 -87.71 36.50
CA ASP A 451 40.77 -89.14 36.27
C ASP A 451 41.97 -89.36 35.33
N LYS A 452 42.10 -88.54 34.28
CA LYS A 452 43.22 -88.64 33.32
C LYS A 452 44.56 -88.15 33.87
N LYS A 453 44.58 -87.27 34.89
CA LYS A 453 45.84 -86.90 35.57
C LYS A 453 46.36 -88.05 36.43
N GLU A 454 45.51 -88.76 37.17
CA GLU A 454 45.95 -89.93 37.97
C GLU A 454 46.53 -91.04 37.09
N VAL A 455 45.87 -91.37 35.97
CA VAL A 455 46.36 -92.38 35.01
C VAL A 455 47.71 -91.97 34.41
N SER A 456 47.93 -90.67 34.15
CA SER A 456 49.23 -90.17 33.66
C SER A 456 50.35 -90.37 34.67
N TYR A 457 50.12 -90.04 35.95
CA TYR A 457 51.14 -90.21 37.00
C TYR A 457 51.47 -91.69 37.28
N GLN A 458 50.50 -92.60 37.19
CA GLN A 458 50.76 -94.04 37.33
C GLN A 458 51.52 -94.62 36.12
N ALA A 459 51.26 -94.13 34.90
CA ALA A 459 52.00 -94.54 33.71
C ALA A 459 53.48 -94.13 33.78
N GLU A 460 53.80 -92.90 34.19
CA GLU A 460 55.18 -92.43 34.34
C GLU A 460 55.97 -93.19 35.41
N PHE A 461 55.31 -93.61 36.50
CA PHE A 461 55.93 -94.38 37.57
C PHE A 461 56.36 -95.79 37.12
N GLU A 462 55.49 -96.52 36.38
CA GLU A 462 55.85 -97.83 35.85
C GLU A 462 56.92 -97.73 34.74
N VAL A 463 56.90 -96.71 33.88
CA VAL A 463 57.94 -96.53 32.85
C VAL A 463 59.34 -96.44 33.47
N ARG A 464 59.54 -95.59 34.48
CA ARG A 464 60.84 -95.49 35.20
C ARG A 464 61.29 -96.82 35.83
N LYS A 465 60.35 -97.60 36.35
CA LYS A 465 60.59 -98.92 36.97
C LYS A 465 61.04 -99.97 35.95
N TYR A 466 60.56 -99.89 34.70
CA TYR A 466 61.00 -100.77 33.61
C TYR A 466 62.34 -100.34 32.99
N GLU A 467 62.62 -99.02 32.90
CA GLU A 467 63.92 -98.51 32.43
C GLU A 467 65.09 -98.95 33.34
N MET A 468 64.91 -98.91 34.67
CA MET A 468 65.92 -99.42 35.60
C MET A 468 66.15 -100.95 35.51
N LYS A 469 65.14 -101.72 35.06
CA LYS A 469 65.29 -103.16 34.80
C LYS A 469 66.01 -103.44 33.48
N LEU A 470 65.75 -102.64 32.44
CA LEU A 470 66.34 -102.83 31.12
C LEU A 470 67.87 -102.65 31.12
N ASN A 471 68.37 -101.70 31.92
CA ASN A 471 69.81 -101.44 32.07
C ASN A 471 70.58 -102.54 32.84
N ARG A 472 69.90 -103.47 33.53
CA ARG A 472 70.54 -104.61 34.21
C ARG A 472 70.66 -105.89 33.37
N LEU A 473 69.96 -105.98 32.24
CA LEU A 473 69.81 -107.23 31.47
C LEU A 473 70.59 -107.27 30.13
N LYS A 474 71.42 -106.26 29.83
CA LYS A 474 72.26 -106.23 28.61
C LYS A 474 73.66 -106.85 28.76
N GLY A 475 73.93 -107.58 29.85
CA GLY A 475 75.23 -108.21 30.09
C GLY A 475 75.18 -109.74 30.17
N LEU A 476 76.09 -110.38 29.41
CA LEU A 476 76.62 -111.76 29.57
C LEU A 476 75.75 -112.96 29.11
N GLU A 477 75.86 -113.23 27.80
CA GLU A 477 76.36 -114.47 27.16
C GLU A 477 76.21 -115.91 27.76
N TYR A 478 75.89 -116.82 26.82
CA TYR A 478 76.14 -118.28 26.72
C TYR A 478 75.58 -119.28 27.78
N ASN A 479 74.65 -120.14 27.34
CA ASN A 479 74.98 -121.58 27.16
C ASN A 479 73.97 -122.39 26.30
N LYS A 480 74.48 -123.34 25.51
CA LYS A 480 73.86 -123.84 24.26
C LYS A 480 72.80 -124.96 24.40
N SER A 481 72.31 -125.26 25.61
CA SER A 481 71.32 -126.34 25.86
C SER A 481 69.97 -125.82 26.37
N GLU A 482 69.92 -124.68 27.06
CA GLU A 482 68.64 -123.96 27.23
C GLU A 482 68.16 -123.34 25.92
N VAL A 483 69.07 -123.13 24.96
CA VAL A 483 68.77 -122.49 23.67
C VAL A 483 67.64 -123.19 22.95
N GLU A 484 67.58 -124.52 22.83
CA GLU A 484 66.49 -125.18 22.06
C GLU A 484 65.10 -125.06 22.73
N LYS A 485 65.02 -125.18 24.06
CA LYS A 485 63.76 -124.97 24.79
C LYS A 485 63.33 -123.50 24.75
N LYS A 486 64.29 -122.58 24.82
CA LYS A 486 64.04 -121.15 24.59
C LYS A 486 63.77 -120.86 23.12
N GLN A 487 64.28 -121.64 22.15
CA GLN A 487 64.06 -121.45 20.72
C GLN A 487 62.60 -121.74 20.38
N LYS A 488 62.05 -122.84 20.89
CA LYS A 488 60.61 -123.13 20.76
C LYS A 488 59.75 -122.07 21.44
N LYS A 489 60.16 -121.60 22.62
CA LYS A 489 59.47 -120.50 23.31
C LYS A 489 59.61 -119.16 22.58
N ILE A 490 60.73 -118.93 21.90
CA ILE A 490 61.03 -117.76 21.06
C ILE A 490 60.24 -117.84 19.76
N GLU A 491 60.03 -119.03 19.18
CA GLU A 491 59.20 -119.26 18.00
C GLU A 491 57.71 -119.04 18.31
N ASP A 492 57.21 -119.56 19.44
CA ASP A 492 55.87 -119.24 19.97
C ASP A 492 55.72 -117.73 20.24
N LEU A 493 56.73 -117.11 20.88
CA LEU A 493 56.74 -115.67 21.17
C LEU A 493 56.96 -114.81 19.92
N GLN A 494 57.61 -115.30 18.87
CA GLN A 494 57.78 -114.62 17.59
C GLN A 494 56.50 -114.69 16.76
N ASN A 495 55.80 -115.82 16.75
CA ASN A 495 54.44 -115.90 16.21
C ASN A 495 53.51 -114.94 16.95
N THR A 496 53.56 -114.92 18.28
CA THR A 496 52.79 -113.97 19.11
C THR A 496 53.21 -112.52 18.84
N LEU A 497 54.52 -112.24 18.68
CA LEU A 497 55.05 -110.91 18.38
C LEU A 497 54.66 -110.45 16.98
N ASP A 498 54.66 -111.33 15.97
CA ASP A 498 54.23 -111.04 14.62
C ASP A 498 52.73 -110.79 14.55
N GLU A 499 51.91 -111.53 15.30
CA GLU A 499 50.49 -111.20 15.51
C GLU A 499 50.32 -109.83 16.16
N LYS A 500 51.04 -109.54 17.26
CA LYS A 500 50.97 -108.23 17.92
C LYS A 500 51.57 -107.10 17.07
N MET A 501 52.55 -107.35 16.20
CA MET A 501 53.07 -106.39 15.23
C MET A 501 52.10 -106.17 14.06
N LYS A 502 51.36 -107.19 13.60
CA LYS A 502 50.26 -107.03 12.65
C LYS A 502 49.14 -106.19 13.26
N VAL A 503 48.75 -106.46 14.50
CA VAL A 503 47.77 -105.65 15.26
C VAL A 503 48.29 -104.23 15.48
N SER A 504 49.56 -104.03 15.85
CA SER A 504 50.16 -102.71 16.02
C SER A 504 50.20 -101.92 14.72
N LYS A 505 50.55 -102.55 13.58
CA LYS A 505 50.52 -101.91 12.26
C LYS A 505 49.09 -101.59 11.81
N LEU A 506 48.11 -102.41 12.17
CA LEU A 506 46.69 -102.13 11.93
C LEU A 506 46.21 -100.94 12.76
N LEU A 507 46.55 -100.90 14.06
CA LEU A 507 46.25 -99.79 14.96
C LEU A 507 46.95 -98.49 14.52
N GLN A 508 48.22 -98.54 14.10
CA GLN A 508 48.92 -97.37 13.55
C GLN A 508 48.24 -96.85 12.28
N LYS A 509 47.77 -97.72 11.37
CA LYS A 509 46.96 -97.30 10.22
C LYS A 509 45.62 -96.68 10.63
N GLN A 510 44.96 -97.22 11.65
CA GLN A 510 43.71 -96.66 12.19
C GLN A 510 43.93 -95.31 12.87
N ILE A 511 45.03 -95.14 13.63
CA ILE A 511 45.42 -93.87 14.26
C ILE A 511 45.72 -92.82 13.18
N ALA A 512 46.54 -93.15 12.17
CA ALA A 512 46.83 -92.21 11.07
C ALA A 512 45.57 -91.81 10.28
N ALA A 513 44.62 -92.72 10.09
CA ALA A 513 43.32 -92.42 9.49
C ALA A 513 42.44 -91.53 10.40
N LEU A 514 42.48 -91.73 11.72
CA LEU A 514 41.80 -90.88 12.69
C LEU A 514 42.43 -89.48 12.76
N GLU A 515 43.76 -89.35 12.68
CA GLU A 515 44.48 -88.06 12.64
C GLU A 515 44.20 -87.28 11.34
N ASP A 516 44.06 -87.97 10.21
CA ASP A 516 43.64 -87.37 8.94
C ASP A 516 42.17 -86.91 9.00
N ASN A 517 41.28 -87.72 9.57
CA ASN A 517 39.89 -87.34 9.82
C ASN A 517 39.76 -86.17 10.81
N MET A 518 40.56 -86.14 11.88
CA MET A 518 40.62 -85.02 12.82
C MET A 518 41.10 -83.74 12.15
N ARG A 519 42.08 -83.81 11.25
CA ARG A 519 42.52 -82.64 10.45
C ARG A 519 41.43 -82.17 9.49
N LYS A 520 40.72 -83.07 8.81
CA LYS A 520 39.57 -82.72 7.95
C LYS A 520 38.45 -82.04 8.74
N ILE A 521 38.10 -82.59 9.92
CA ILE A 521 37.10 -82.00 10.81
C ILE A 521 37.57 -80.63 11.33
N SER A 522 38.83 -80.48 11.73
CA SER A 522 39.39 -79.20 12.18
C SER A 522 39.36 -78.13 11.09
N ASN A 523 39.68 -78.51 9.84
CA ASN A 523 39.59 -77.61 8.69
C ASN A 523 38.13 -77.25 8.35
N SER A 524 37.19 -78.19 8.48
CA SER A 524 35.76 -77.91 8.35
C SER A 524 35.30 -76.90 9.40
N ILE A 525 35.64 -77.13 10.68
CA ILE A 525 35.30 -76.21 11.78
C ILE A 525 35.91 -74.81 11.54
N ALA A 526 37.12 -74.73 11.00
CA ALA A 526 37.72 -73.45 10.64
C ALA A 526 36.98 -72.74 9.48
N GLN A 527 36.51 -73.49 8.48
CA GLN A 527 35.66 -72.95 7.40
C GLN A 527 34.29 -72.50 7.93
N ASP A 528 33.63 -73.33 8.74
CA ASP A 528 32.34 -73.04 9.36
C ASP A 528 32.42 -71.80 10.27
N ASN A 529 33.52 -71.62 11.01
CA ASN A 529 33.76 -70.42 11.83
C ASN A 529 33.95 -69.16 10.98
N ASN A 530 34.69 -69.24 9.86
CA ASN A 530 34.86 -68.11 8.94
C ASN A 530 33.52 -67.73 8.27
N GLU A 531 32.68 -68.72 7.92
CA GLU A 531 31.33 -68.47 7.42
C GLU A 531 30.43 -67.87 8.49
N LEU A 532 30.52 -68.35 9.75
CA LEU A 532 29.81 -67.78 10.88
C LEU A 532 30.17 -66.31 11.12
N GLU A 533 31.46 -65.96 11.07
CA GLU A 533 31.93 -64.57 11.19
C GLU A 533 31.42 -63.70 10.04
N TYR A 534 31.48 -64.18 8.79
CA TYR A 534 30.89 -63.49 7.64
C TYR A 534 29.37 -63.27 7.81
N LEU A 535 28.63 -64.29 8.28
CA LEU A 535 27.19 -64.18 8.52
C LEU A 535 26.85 -63.27 9.71
N GLN A 536 27.70 -63.21 10.75
CA GLN A 536 27.55 -62.26 11.86
C GLN A 536 27.75 -60.82 11.39
N ASN A 537 28.81 -60.55 10.63
CA ASN A 537 29.07 -59.22 10.05
C ASN A 537 27.93 -58.79 9.11
N LYS A 538 27.50 -59.69 8.21
CA LYS A 538 26.36 -59.45 7.30
C LYS A 538 25.05 -59.22 8.04
N LYS A 539 24.81 -59.91 9.16
CA LYS A 539 23.66 -59.65 10.05
C LYS A 539 23.76 -58.26 10.67
N GLN A 540 24.94 -57.85 11.11
CA GLN A 540 25.17 -56.53 11.69
C GLN A 540 24.89 -55.41 10.67
N ASP A 541 25.37 -55.56 9.44
CA ASP A 541 25.09 -54.64 8.32
C ASP A 541 23.59 -54.54 8.01
N LEU A 542 22.89 -55.68 7.96
CA LEU A 542 21.44 -55.72 7.72
C LEU A 542 20.64 -55.07 8.86
N VAL A 543 21.08 -55.23 10.11
CA VAL A 543 20.48 -54.56 11.28
C VAL A 543 20.72 -53.03 11.22
N LEU A 544 21.91 -52.59 10.82
CA LEU A 544 22.19 -51.16 10.60
C LEU A 544 21.32 -50.58 9.47
N LEU A 545 21.12 -51.33 8.38
CA LEU A 545 20.24 -50.95 7.28
C LEU A 545 18.77 -50.85 7.74
N MET A 546 18.28 -51.82 8.50
CA MET A 546 16.93 -51.77 9.10
C MET A 546 16.77 -50.56 10.02
N ASN A 547 17.70 -50.33 10.93
CA ASN A 547 17.66 -49.18 11.85
C ASN A 547 17.69 -47.83 11.12
N ALA A 548 18.39 -47.74 9.98
CA ALA A 548 18.37 -46.56 9.12
C ALA A 548 17.00 -46.40 8.42
N GLY A 549 16.43 -47.49 7.91
CA GLY A 549 15.09 -47.54 7.32
C GLY A 549 13.99 -47.14 8.31
N GLU A 550 14.02 -47.64 9.56
CA GLU A 550 13.09 -47.27 10.62
C GLU A 550 13.18 -45.78 10.97
N LYS A 551 14.39 -45.21 11.03
CA LYS A 551 14.58 -43.77 11.24
C LYS A 551 14.01 -42.94 10.10
N GLN A 552 14.21 -43.36 8.84
CA GLN A 552 13.63 -42.71 7.67
C GLN A 552 12.10 -42.82 7.65
N LEU A 553 11.55 -43.99 7.97
CA LEU A 553 10.11 -44.22 8.08
C LEU A 553 9.49 -43.32 9.15
N LYS A 554 10.13 -43.21 10.32
CA LYS A 554 9.66 -42.36 11.41
C LYS A 554 9.75 -40.87 11.07
N ALA A 555 10.79 -40.44 10.36
CA ALA A 555 10.87 -39.07 9.84
C ALA A 555 9.77 -38.78 8.80
N ALA A 556 9.46 -39.74 7.93
CA ALA A 556 8.36 -39.63 6.97
C ALA A 556 6.97 -39.61 7.65
N GLN A 557 6.77 -40.40 8.71
CA GLN A 557 5.56 -40.37 9.53
C GLN A 557 5.36 -39.01 10.20
N ASN A 558 6.39 -38.47 10.87
CA ASN A 558 6.33 -37.13 11.47
C ASN A 558 6.00 -36.05 10.42
N CYS A 559 6.66 -36.09 9.25
CA CYS A 559 6.40 -35.16 8.15
C CYS A 559 4.95 -35.28 7.63
N TYR A 560 4.40 -36.49 7.55
CA TYR A 560 3.00 -36.70 7.18
C TYR A 560 2.03 -36.12 8.23
N GLU A 561 2.30 -36.32 9.52
CA GLU A 561 1.51 -35.73 10.62
C GLU A 561 1.57 -34.19 10.60
N GLU A 562 2.75 -33.60 10.39
CA GLU A 562 2.91 -32.16 10.19
C GLU A 562 2.07 -31.64 9.01
N LYS A 563 2.09 -32.34 7.87
CA LYS A 563 1.29 -31.97 6.70
C LYS A 563 -0.22 -32.13 6.92
N GLN A 564 -0.65 -33.11 7.72
CA GLN A 564 -2.05 -33.26 8.12
C GLN A 564 -2.52 -32.10 9.04
N VAL A 565 -1.64 -31.60 9.91
CA VAL A 565 -1.91 -30.42 10.74
C VAL A 565 -1.94 -29.15 9.89
N GLU A 566 -1.01 -28.97 8.93
CA GLU A 566 -1.05 -27.89 7.94
C GLU A 566 -2.37 -27.88 7.15
N GLU A 567 -2.80 -29.02 6.61
CA GLU A 567 -4.06 -29.15 5.87
C GLU A 567 -5.26 -28.77 6.76
N SER A 568 -5.27 -29.20 8.02
CA SER A 568 -6.31 -28.87 8.99
C SER A 568 -6.37 -27.37 9.30
N MET A 569 -5.21 -26.70 9.43
CA MET A 569 -5.13 -25.25 9.58
C MET A 569 -5.59 -24.50 8.31
N LEU A 570 -5.26 -25.01 7.12
CA LEU A 570 -5.73 -24.43 5.86
C LEU A 570 -7.25 -24.55 5.71
N ARG A 571 -7.84 -25.72 6.02
CA ARG A 571 -9.31 -25.91 6.06
C ARG A 571 -9.99 -24.93 7.01
N LEU A 572 -9.41 -24.68 8.19
CA LEU A 572 -9.93 -23.68 9.14
C LEU A 572 -9.87 -22.26 8.57
N ARG A 573 -8.76 -21.87 7.93
CA ARG A 573 -8.60 -20.56 7.28
C ARG A 573 -9.60 -20.36 6.13
N VAL A 574 -9.81 -21.39 5.30
CA VAL A 574 -10.83 -21.37 4.23
C VAL A 574 -12.22 -21.13 4.83
N SER A 575 -12.62 -21.86 5.87
CA SER A 575 -13.93 -21.66 6.52
C SER A 575 -14.09 -20.29 7.20
N GLN A 576 -13.00 -19.70 7.70
CA GLN A 576 -13.00 -18.32 8.19
C GLN A 576 -13.16 -17.31 7.04
N MET A 577 -12.50 -17.52 5.91
CA MET A 577 -12.65 -16.67 4.72
C MET A 577 -14.03 -16.79 4.09
N GLU A 578 -14.62 -17.98 4.00
CA GLU A 578 -16.01 -18.18 3.53
C GLU A 578 -17.00 -17.35 4.35
N LYS A 579 -16.85 -17.32 5.68
CA LYS A 579 -17.66 -16.48 6.58
C LYS A 579 -17.43 -14.99 6.35
N MET A 580 -16.17 -14.57 6.21
CA MET A 580 -15.85 -13.17 5.87
C MET A 580 -16.44 -12.76 4.52
N MET A 581 -16.41 -13.63 3.52
CA MET A 581 -17.02 -13.40 2.21
C MET A 581 -18.55 -13.27 2.29
N CYS A 582 -19.22 -14.09 3.11
CA CYS A 582 -20.66 -13.94 3.36
C CYS A 582 -20.98 -12.57 3.98
N ASN A 583 -20.27 -12.19 5.04
CA ASN A 583 -20.44 -10.89 5.69
C ASN A 583 -20.15 -9.71 4.74
N ILE A 584 -19.13 -9.82 3.88
CA ILE A 584 -18.84 -8.80 2.85
C ILE A 584 -19.97 -8.76 1.82
N GLY A 585 -20.53 -9.91 1.42
CA GLY A 585 -21.69 -9.99 0.52
C GLY A 585 -22.92 -9.28 1.06
N GLU A 586 -23.25 -9.48 2.34
CA GLU A 586 -24.35 -8.78 3.04
C GLU A 586 -24.10 -7.27 3.09
N ASN A 587 -22.89 -6.83 3.47
CA ASN A 587 -22.53 -5.41 3.49
C ASN A 587 -22.56 -4.76 2.10
N VAL A 588 -22.13 -5.46 1.05
CA VAL A 588 -22.21 -4.96 -0.34
C VAL A 588 -23.65 -4.84 -0.80
N TYR A 589 -24.53 -5.77 -0.42
CA TYR A 589 -25.96 -5.67 -0.68
C TYR A 589 -26.61 -4.46 0.00
N ASP A 590 -26.31 -4.22 1.28
CA ASP A 590 -26.79 -3.02 2.01
C ASP A 590 -26.26 -1.72 1.39
N LEU A 591 -24.96 -1.66 1.05
CA LEU A 591 -24.36 -0.49 0.40
C LEU A 591 -24.97 -0.19 -0.98
N GLU A 592 -25.29 -1.22 -1.77
CA GLU A 592 -25.96 -1.06 -3.06
C GLU A 592 -27.40 -0.59 -2.88
N ARG A 593 -28.12 -1.06 -1.85
CA ARG A 593 -29.43 -0.51 -1.48
C ARG A 593 -29.34 0.98 -1.14
N TYR A 594 -28.40 1.37 -0.28
CA TYR A 594 -28.19 2.77 0.08
C TYR A 594 -27.75 3.65 -1.10
N ARG A 595 -26.96 3.11 -2.05
CA ARG A 595 -26.60 3.82 -3.30
C ARG A 595 -27.84 4.16 -4.12
N LEU A 596 -28.75 3.20 -4.29
CA LEU A 596 -29.99 3.39 -5.06
C LEU A 596 -30.96 4.38 -4.37
N GLU A 597 -31.05 4.34 -3.04
CA GLU A 597 -31.83 5.30 -2.24
C GLU A 597 -31.28 6.73 -2.38
N LEU A 598 -29.96 6.90 -2.25
CA LEU A 598 -29.29 8.20 -2.44
C LEU A 598 -29.44 8.72 -3.88
N GLU A 599 -29.31 7.86 -4.90
CA GLU A 599 -29.51 8.24 -6.30
C GLU A 599 -30.96 8.63 -6.62
N ALA A 600 -31.94 8.09 -5.90
CA ALA A 600 -33.32 8.56 -5.98
C ALA A 600 -33.46 9.98 -5.38
N ALA A 601 -33.00 10.17 -4.14
CA ALA A 601 -33.08 11.46 -3.44
C ALA A 601 -32.31 12.58 -4.18
N MET A 602 -31.14 12.28 -4.76
CA MET A 602 -30.37 13.25 -5.56
C MET A 602 -31.08 13.62 -6.87
N ARG A 603 -31.80 12.69 -7.52
CA ARG A 603 -32.60 12.99 -8.72
C ARG A 603 -33.79 13.90 -8.39
N GLU A 604 -34.48 13.64 -7.29
CA GLU A 604 -35.57 14.47 -6.79
C GLU A 604 -35.08 15.89 -6.46
N ARG A 605 -34.00 16.01 -5.66
CA ARG A 605 -33.40 17.31 -5.33
C ARG A 605 -32.92 18.07 -6.56
N LYS A 606 -32.39 17.38 -7.57
CA LYS A 606 -31.99 17.99 -8.85
C LYS A 606 -33.19 18.53 -9.62
N ALA A 607 -34.32 17.84 -9.62
CA ALA A 607 -35.55 18.31 -10.24
C ALA A 607 -36.09 19.57 -9.53
N GLU A 608 -36.10 19.61 -8.20
CA GLU A 608 -36.47 20.82 -7.44
C GLU A 608 -35.61 22.03 -7.79
N ILE A 609 -34.28 21.85 -7.85
CA ILE A 609 -33.33 22.93 -8.17
C ILE A 609 -33.56 23.47 -9.60
N VAL A 610 -33.93 22.61 -10.55
CA VAL A 610 -34.29 23.04 -11.91
C VAL A 610 -35.55 23.92 -11.89
N VAL A 611 -36.61 23.49 -11.19
CA VAL A 611 -37.85 24.27 -11.06
C VAL A 611 -37.61 25.63 -10.37
N GLN A 612 -36.79 25.65 -9.32
CA GLN A 612 -36.41 26.91 -8.64
C GLN A 612 -35.60 27.84 -9.57
N LYS A 613 -34.67 27.28 -10.34
CA LYS A 613 -33.87 28.05 -11.32
C LYS A 613 -34.75 28.64 -12.42
N GLU A 614 -35.73 27.89 -12.94
CA GLU A 614 -36.68 28.39 -13.93
C GLU A 614 -37.54 29.53 -13.37
N SER A 615 -38.03 29.40 -12.14
CA SER A 615 -38.75 30.47 -11.43
C SER A 615 -37.92 31.76 -11.32
N LEU A 616 -36.64 31.65 -10.93
CA LEU A 616 -35.72 32.79 -10.85
C LEU A 616 -35.43 33.42 -12.22
N ILE A 617 -35.34 32.62 -13.29
CA ILE A 617 -35.18 33.13 -14.67
C ILE A 617 -36.41 33.93 -15.11
N VAL A 618 -37.62 33.49 -14.75
CA VAL A 618 -38.86 34.23 -15.01
C VAL A 618 -38.88 35.55 -14.23
N GLN A 619 -38.52 35.53 -12.94
CA GLN A 619 -38.42 36.75 -12.12
C GLN A 619 -37.41 37.74 -12.70
N LYS A 620 -36.22 37.27 -13.11
CA LYS A 620 -35.21 38.11 -13.77
C LYS A 620 -35.78 38.78 -15.03
N ARG A 621 -36.47 38.04 -15.89
CA ARG A 621 -37.08 38.59 -17.12
C ARG A 621 -38.10 39.70 -16.83
N ILE A 622 -38.88 39.57 -15.75
CA ILE A 622 -39.82 40.61 -15.30
C ILE A 622 -39.07 41.88 -14.83
N VAL A 623 -37.98 41.72 -14.08
CA VAL A 623 -37.15 42.86 -13.62
C VAL A 623 -36.44 43.54 -14.80
N ASP A 624 -35.89 42.78 -15.74
CA ASP A 624 -35.23 43.31 -16.94
C ASP A 624 -36.22 44.13 -17.81
N GLY A 625 -37.48 43.69 -17.90
CA GLY A 625 -38.58 44.42 -18.53
C GLY A 625 -38.83 45.79 -17.86
N LYS A 626 -39.04 45.81 -16.54
CA LYS A 626 -39.22 47.05 -15.76
C LYS A 626 -38.01 48.00 -15.89
N CYS A 627 -36.80 47.45 -15.90
CA CYS A 627 -35.59 48.26 -16.12
C CYS A 627 -35.57 48.88 -17.53
N SER A 628 -36.13 48.20 -18.53
CA SER A 628 -36.26 48.74 -19.88
C SER A 628 -37.27 49.88 -19.97
N GLU A 629 -38.43 49.73 -19.33
CA GLU A 629 -39.45 50.79 -19.21
C GLU A 629 -38.88 52.05 -18.53
N LEU A 630 -38.16 51.88 -17.41
CA LEU A 630 -37.51 52.98 -16.71
C LEU A 630 -36.43 53.66 -17.55
N ARG A 631 -35.62 52.90 -18.31
CA ARG A 631 -34.63 53.48 -19.24
C ARG A 631 -35.31 54.31 -20.34
N SER A 632 -36.42 53.83 -20.90
CA SER A 632 -37.22 54.57 -21.88
C SER A 632 -37.75 55.90 -21.31
N ALA A 633 -38.37 55.87 -20.12
CA ALA A 633 -38.88 57.06 -19.44
C ALA A 633 -37.77 58.08 -19.08
N ILE A 634 -36.56 57.60 -18.74
CA ILE A 634 -35.39 58.47 -18.51
C ILE A 634 -34.92 59.11 -19.83
N ALA A 635 -34.92 58.37 -20.94
CA ALA A 635 -34.55 58.90 -22.25
C ALA A 635 -35.53 59.99 -22.72
N GLU A 636 -36.83 59.78 -22.56
CA GLU A 636 -37.88 60.78 -22.86
C GLU A 636 -37.75 62.05 -21.99
N ARG A 637 -37.45 61.91 -20.70
CA ARG A 637 -37.18 63.06 -19.83
C ARG A 637 -35.92 63.81 -20.25
N LYS A 638 -34.86 63.10 -20.67
CA LYS A 638 -33.62 63.73 -21.18
C LYS A 638 -33.85 64.51 -22.48
N THR A 639 -34.62 63.98 -23.43
CA THR A 639 -34.96 64.73 -24.66
C THR A 639 -35.82 65.95 -24.33
N ARG A 640 -36.77 65.84 -23.38
CA ARG A 640 -37.56 66.99 -22.93
C ARG A 640 -36.72 68.08 -22.27
N ILE A 641 -35.72 67.73 -21.45
CA ILE A 641 -34.78 68.69 -20.87
C ILE A 641 -33.97 69.39 -21.96
N LYS A 642 -33.42 68.65 -22.95
CA LYS A 642 -32.71 69.24 -24.09
C LYS A 642 -33.57 70.22 -24.90
N GLN A 643 -34.86 69.92 -25.10
CA GLN A 643 -35.79 70.85 -25.75
C GLN A 643 -35.98 72.15 -24.96
N LEU A 644 -36.05 72.08 -23.62
CA LEU A 644 -36.19 73.25 -22.76
C LEU A 644 -34.90 74.08 -22.71
N GLN A 645 -33.73 73.43 -22.66
CA GLN A 645 -32.42 74.09 -22.76
C GLN A 645 -32.30 74.82 -24.10
N ALA A 646 -32.51 74.13 -25.23
CA ALA A 646 -32.46 74.77 -26.54
C ALA A 646 -33.43 75.95 -26.66
N ARG A 647 -34.60 75.92 -26.00
CA ARG A 647 -35.54 77.05 -25.97
C ARG A 647 -35.04 78.23 -25.15
N TYR A 648 -34.35 77.96 -24.03
CA TYR A 648 -33.67 78.97 -23.22
C TYR A 648 -32.47 79.57 -23.96
N ASP A 649 -31.65 78.74 -24.60
CA ASP A 649 -30.46 79.17 -25.36
C ASP A 649 -30.85 80.05 -26.55
N ASN A 650 -31.92 79.70 -27.28
CA ASN A 650 -32.49 80.57 -28.32
C ASN A 650 -33.02 81.90 -27.78
N TYR A 651 -33.57 81.93 -26.56
CA TYR A 651 -34.02 83.17 -25.91
C TYR A 651 -32.84 84.07 -25.50
N ILE A 652 -31.76 83.49 -24.98
CA ILE A 652 -30.51 84.21 -24.68
C ILE A 652 -29.83 84.71 -25.96
N ALA A 653 -29.77 83.89 -27.02
CA ALA A 653 -29.22 84.29 -28.31
C ALA A 653 -29.97 85.48 -28.94
N LEU A 654 -31.28 85.60 -28.69
CA LEU A 654 -32.09 86.75 -29.14
C LEU A 654 -31.77 88.06 -28.40
N LEU A 655 -31.20 87.99 -27.19
CA LEU A 655 -30.84 89.15 -26.37
C LEU A 655 -29.42 89.67 -26.64
N GLY A 656 -28.54 88.83 -27.19
CA GLY A 656 -27.16 89.18 -27.53
C GLY A 656 -26.18 89.16 -26.34
N THR A 657 -24.89 89.26 -26.65
CA THR A 657 -23.77 89.19 -25.70
C THR A 657 -22.92 90.46 -25.74
N ASN A 658 -22.43 90.88 -24.57
CA ASN A 658 -21.47 91.97 -24.44
C ASN A 658 -20.07 91.59 -24.96
N PRO A 659 -19.15 92.57 -25.16
CA PRO A 659 -17.75 92.30 -25.51
C PRO A 659 -17.03 91.35 -24.52
N ASP A 660 -17.42 91.37 -23.24
CA ASP A 660 -16.93 90.47 -22.18
C ASP A 660 -17.71 89.14 -22.08
N GLY A 661 -18.54 88.80 -23.06
CA GLY A 661 -19.20 87.48 -23.16
C GLY A 661 -20.37 87.23 -22.20
N THR A 662 -20.81 88.22 -21.43
CA THR A 662 -22.01 88.10 -20.56
C THR A 662 -23.32 88.37 -21.33
N PRO A 663 -24.43 87.67 -21.02
CA PRO A 663 -25.71 87.85 -21.71
C PRO A 663 -26.39 89.17 -21.31
N MET A 664 -26.86 89.92 -22.32
CA MET A 664 -27.36 91.28 -22.15
C MET A 664 -28.72 91.32 -21.42
N SER A 665 -28.79 92.06 -20.30
CA SER A 665 -30.04 92.28 -19.56
C SER A 665 -30.75 93.56 -20.03
N THR A 666 -32.09 93.57 -20.04
CA THR A 666 -32.92 94.72 -20.46
C THR A 666 -32.69 96.00 -19.65
N THR A 667 -32.07 95.89 -18.47
CA THR A 667 -31.64 97.03 -17.65
C THR A 667 -30.37 97.69 -18.19
N HIS A 668 -29.46 96.93 -18.79
CA HIS A 668 -28.16 97.41 -19.27
C HIS A 668 -28.28 98.27 -20.53
N MET A 669 -29.11 97.88 -21.51
CA MET A 669 -29.36 98.67 -22.73
C MET A 669 -29.83 100.10 -22.41
N LYS A 670 -30.61 100.30 -21.34
CA LYS A 670 -31.06 101.64 -20.90
C LYS A 670 -29.94 102.50 -20.29
N ILE A 671 -28.91 101.87 -19.72
CA ILE A 671 -27.74 102.54 -19.15
C ILE A 671 -26.77 102.94 -20.27
N GLN A 672 -26.53 102.03 -21.22
CA GLN A 672 -25.64 102.29 -22.36
C GLN A 672 -26.11 103.49 -23.22
N SER A 673 -27.40 103.53 -23.61
CA SER A 673 -27.95 104.67 -24.36
C SER A 673 -28.07 105.98 -23.57
N ALA A 674 -27.74 105.98 -22.27
CA ALA A 674 -27.57 107.18 -21.46
C ALA A 674 -26.08 107.61 -21.40
N GLN A 675 -25.15 106.66 -21.30
CA GLN A 675 -23.70 106.93 -21.35
C GLN A 675 -23.23 107.44 -22.72
N GLU A 676 -23.75 106.88 -23.82
CA GLU A 676 -23.40 107.30 -25.19
C GLU A 676 -23.72 108.79 -25.45
N ARG A 677 -24.79 109.33 -24.83
CA ARG A 677 -25.15 110.75 -24.96
C ARG A 677 -24.22 111.69 -24.20
N TYR A 678 -23.61 111.21 -23.12
CA TYR A 678 -22.65 111.97 -22.32
C TYR A 678 -21.29 111.99 -23.02
N LEU A 679 -20.82 110.82 -23.49
CA LEU A 679 -19.55 110.67 -24.22
C LEU A 679 -19.50 111.48 -25.53
N LEU A 680 -20.62 111.57 -26.28
CA LEU A 680 -20.69 112.39 -27.49
C LEU A 680 -20.58 113.91 -27.21
N GLN A 681 -20.86 114.36 -25.98
CA GLN A 681 -20.69 115.76 -25.59
C GLN A 681 -19.25 116.03 -25.15
N GLU A 682 -18.65 115.12 -24.37
CA GLU A 682 -17.24 115.19 -23.93
C GLU A 682 -16.24 115.07 -25.09
N GLN A 683 -16.58 114.31 -26.15
CA GLN A 683 -15.78 114.24 -27.39
C GLN A 683 -15.81 115.54 -28.22
N GLY A 684 -16.83 116.38 -28.07
CA GLY A 684 -16.88 117.70 -28.72
C GLY A 684 -15.83 118.64 -28.13
N ASP A 685 -15.80 118.74 -26.81
CA ASP A 685 -14.90 119.65 -26.08
C ASP A 685 -13.41 119.25 -26.23
N GLN A 686 -13.11 117.94 -26.36
CA GLN A 686 -11.73 117.44 -26.56
C GLN A 686 -11.18 117.67 -27.98
N LEU A 687 -12.04 117.78 -29.01
CA LEU A 687 -11.62 118.05 -30.38
C LEU A 687 -11.18 119.52 -30.56
N ASP A 688 -11.82 120.47 -29.88
CA ASP A 688 -11.42 121.88 -29.93
C ASP A 688 -10.09 122.17 -29.19
N GLU A 689 -9.71 121.35 -28.20
CA GLU A 689 -8.43 121.50 -27.49
C GLU A 689 -7.25 120.82 -28.22
N THR A 690 -7.51 119.73 -28.96
CA THR A 690 -6.45 119.01 -29.70
C THR A 690 -5.98 119.77 -30.95
N ILE A 691 -6.87 120.47 -31.65
CA ILE A 691 -6.53 121.29 -32.83
C ILE A 691 -5.44 122.34 -32.49
N ARG A 692 -5.52 122.99 -31.33
CA ARG A 692 -4.53 124.00 -30.92
C ARG A 692 -3.15 123.41 -30.57
N LYS A 693 -3.08 122.19 -30.04
CA LYS A 693 -1.81 121.53 -29.71
C LYS A 693 -1.08 121.04 -30.96
N THR A 694 -1.82 120.60 -31.97
CA THR A 694 -1.22 120.17 -33.25
C THR A 694 -0.57 121.30 -34.06
N GLU A 695 -0.95 122.57 -33.84
CA GLU A 695 -0.31 123.72 -34.51
C GLU A 695 1.07 124.04 -33.89
N ASP A 696 1.24 123.92 -32.58
CA ASP A 696 2.52 124.15 -31.88
C ASP A 696 3.54 123.01 -32.10
N GLU A 697 3.09 121.75 -32.16
CA GLU A 697 3.97 120.57 -32.28
C GLU A 697 4.68 120.47 -33.63
N ILE A 698 4.06 120.95 -34.72
CA ILE A 698 4.66 121.00 -36.06
C ILE A 698 5.93 121.89 -36.06
N GLN A 699 5.91 123.01 -35.32
CA GLN A 699 7.01 123.97 -35.28
C GLN A 699 8.18 123.53 -34.36
N ALA A 700 7.93 122.62 -33.41
CA ALA A 700 8.97 121.98 -32.59
C ALA A 700 9.68 120.83 -33.34
N MET A 701 8.94 120.09 -34.17
CA MET A 701 9.44 118.93 -34.89
C MET A 701 10.46 119.29 -35.99
N GLU A 702 10.26 120.40 -36.71
CA GLU A 702 11.22 120.89 -37.71
C GLU A 702 12.59 121.28 -37.14
N ASN A 703 12.62 121.78 -35.90
CA ASN A 703 13.87 122.19 -35.23
C ASN A 703 14.67 120.99 -34.71
N THR A 704 13.99 119.94 -34.25
CA THR A 704 14.63 118.73 -33.71
C THR A 704 15.27 117.88 -34.82
N LEU A 705 14.64 117.82 -36.00
CA LEU A 705 15.15 117.13 -37.19
C LEU A 705 16.49 117.70 -37.70
N ARG A 706 16.74 119.00 -37.51
CA ARG A 706 18.02 119.63 -37.89
C ARG A 706 19.20 119.23 -37.01
N VAL A 707 18.96 118.93 -35.73
CA VAL A 707 20.04 118.54 -34.78
C VAL A 707 20.42 117.07 -34.97
N ILE A 708 19.44 116.18 -35.14
CA ILE A 708 19.67 114.74 -35.35
C ILE A 708 20.48 114.48 -36.65
N ASN A 709 20.18 115.19 -37.74
CA ASN A 709 20.90 115.02 -39.00
C ASN A 709 22.39 115.39 -38.88
N VAL A 710 22.72 116.47 -38.14
CA VAL A 710 24.11 116.90 -37.92
C VAL A 710 24.90 115.91 -37.04
N CYS A 711 24.28 115.31 -36.03
CA CYS A 711 24.92 114.26 -35.22
C CYS A 711 25.12 112.97 -36.01
N ASN A 712 24.14 112.57 -36.84
CA ASN A 712 24.26 111.40 -37.72
C ASN A 712 25.35 111.57 -38.79
N ASP A 713 25.57 112.78 -39.30
CA ASP A 713 26.65 113.05 -40.25
C ASP A 713 28.04 112.92 -39.61
N LYS A 714 28.24 113.35 -38.35
CA LYS A 714 29.50 113.06 -37.63
C LYS A 714 29.67 111.59 -37.24
N TYR A 715 28.59 110.86 -36.94
CA TYR A 715 28.64 109.42 -36.67
C TYR A 715 28.98 108.58 -37.91
N LYS A 716 28.64 109.06 -39.13
CA LYS A 716 29.11 108.46 -40.39
C LYS A 716 30.60 108.67 -40.63
N VAL A 717 31.14 109.84 -40.29
CA VAL A 717 32.56 110.17 -40.54
C VAL A 717 33.51 109.32 -39.70
N SER A 718 33.13 108.88 -38.49
CA SER A 718 33.96 107.96 -37.69
C SER A 718 33.97 106.50 -38.18
N LEU A 719 33.16 106.15 -39.19
CA LEU A 719 33.08 104.80 -39.75
C LEU A 719 33.61 104.68 -41.19
N THR A 720 33.87 105.80 -41.89
CA THR A 720 34.46 105.79 -43.24
C THR A 720 35.29 107.06 -43.52
N THR A 721 36.62 106.99 -43.41
CA THR A 721 37.54 106.80 -44.56
C THR A 721 39.01 106.81 -44.13
N ASP A 722 39.81 106.00 -44.83
CA ASP A 722 41.26 106.08 -45.02
C ASP A 722 42.19 106.05 -43.79
N ASP A 723 42.73 104.86 -43.51
CA ASP A 723 44.13 104.67 -43.90
C ASP A 723 44.36 103.30 -44.55
N GLN A 724 44.99 103.27 -45.72
CA GLN A 724 45.28 102.03 -46.44
C GLN A 724 46.58 101.42 -45.88
N ASN A 725 46.49 100.65 -44.78
CA ASN A 725 47.41 99.54 -44.45
C ASN A 725 47.03 98.81 -43.13
N LYS A 726 46.25 97.72 -43.18
CA LYS A 726 46.35 96.50 -42.30
C LYS A 726 45.28 95.42 -42.59
N PRO A 727 45.45 94.16 -42.15
CA PRO A 727 44.85 92.98 -42.79
C PRO A 727 43.57 92.40 -42.11
N GLU A 728 42.66 93.23 -41.61
CA GLU A 728 41.50 92.76 -40.82
C GLU A 728 40.17 92.67 -41.62
N ILE A 729 40.09 93.30 -42.80
CA ILE A 729 38.89 93.27 -43.66
C ILE A 729 38.77 91.96 -44.47
N GLU A 730 39.90 91.28 -44.74
CA GLU A 730 39.89 89.97 -45.40
C GLU A 730 39.48 88.85 -44.42
N GLU A 731 39.69 89.04 -43.11
CA GLU A 731 39.05 88.23 -42.08
C GLU A 731 37.58 88.59 -41.90
N HIS A 732 37.17 89.87 -41.84
CA HIS A 732 35.75 90.19 -41.62
C HIS A 732 34.84 89.73 -42.78
N LYS A 733 35.28 89.81 -44.04
CA LYS A 733 34.50 89.26 -45.17
C LYS A 733 34.46 87.73 -45.16
N LYS A 734 35.54 87.04 -44.78
CA LYS A 734 35.51 85.59 -44.58
C LYS A 734 34.63 85.22 -43.41
N LEU A 735 34.70 85.94 -42.30
CA LEU A 735 33.88 85.71 -41.12
C LEU A 735 32.41 86.04 -41.37
N ASP A 736 32.04 87.01 -42.20
CA ASP A 736 30.65 87.25 -42.58
C ASP A 736 30.12 86.20 -43.57
N GLU A 737 30.95 85.74 -44.53
CA GLU A 737 30.59 84.62 -45.41
C GLU A 737 30.55 83.28 -44.65
N GLU A 738 31.45 83.06 -43.68
CA GLU A 738 31.46 81.90 -42.79
C GLU A 738 30.36 82.00 -41.72
N LEU A 739 29.98 83.19 -41.24
CA LEU A 739 28.86 83.39 -40.34
C LEU A 739 27.53 83.19 -41.07
N GLN A 740 27.35 83.72 -42.28
CA GLN A 740 26.16 83.43 -43.08
C GLN A 740 26.09 81.95 -43.48
N ASN A 741 27.19 81.33 -43.91
CA ASN A 741 27.22 79.89 -44.17
C ASN A 741 27.04 79.06 -42.89
N ALA A 742 27.55 79.50 -41.73
CA ALA A 742 27.37 78.81 -40.46
C ALA A 742 25.97 79.02 -39.88
N GLU A 743 25.33 80.17 -40.06
CA GLU A 743 23.92 80.39 -39.70
C GLU A 743 22.99 79.64 -40.64
N GLN A 744 23.31 79.57 -41.93
CA GLN A 744 22.56 78.77 -42.90
C GLN A 744 22.79 77.27 -42.67
N HIS A 745 24.00 76.83 -42.32
CA HIS A 745 24.27 75.45 -41.88
C HIS A 745 23.71 75.15 -40.49
N LEU A 746 23.64 76.10 -39.56
CA LEU A 746 23.07 75.90 -38.23
C LEU A 746 21.54 75.94 -38.29
N LYS A 747 20.97 76.67 -39.25
CA LYS A 747 19.54 76.58 -39.61
C LYS A 747 19.25 75.26 -40.31
N GLN A 748 20.00 74.87 -41.35
CA GLN A 748 19.89 73.55 -41.98
C GLN A 748 20.13 72.41 -40.99
N LYS A 749 21.08 72.53 -40.06
CA LYS A 749 21.33 71.52 -39.02
C LYS A 749 20.29 71.57 -37.92
N LYS A 750 19.68 72.71 -37.59
CA LYS A 750 18.49 72.75 -36.72
C LYS A 750 17.26 72.17 -37.41
N GLU A 751 17.07 72.40 -38.70
CA GLU A 751 16.00 71.82 -39.52
C GLU A 751 16.23 70.31 -39.74
N GLU A 752 17.47 69.86 -39.95
CA GLU A 752 17.85 68.45 -39.98
C GLU A 752 17.74 67.80 -38.61
N LEU A 753 18.11 68.49 -37.51
CA LEU A 753 18.05 67.93 -36.15
C LEU A 753 16.61 67.95 -35.62
N GLN A 754 15.79 68.92 -36.03
CA GLN A 754 14.35 68.92 -35.83
C GLN A 754 13.71 67.82 -36.68
N CYS A 755 14.05 67.69 -37.97
CA CYS A 755 13.60 66.58 -38.82
C CYS A 755 14.05 65.22 -38.29
N LEU A 756 15.28 65.09 -37.77
CA LEU A 756 15.78 63.89 -37.09
C LEU A 756 15.10 63.66 -35.74
N THR A 757 14.72 64.70 -35.00
CA THR A 757 13.98 64.56 -33.73
C THR A 757 12.52 64.19 -33.99
N GLU A 758 11.89 64.78 -35.00
CA GLU A 758 10.56 64.40 -35.50
C GLU A 758 10.58 63.00 -36.13
N ASN A 759 11.64 62.61 -36.83
CA ASN A 759 11.82 61.25 -37.36
C ASN A 759 12.17 60.26 -36.26
N MET A 760 12.91 60.65 -35.22
CA MET A 760 13.18 59.81 -34.06
C MET A 760 11.94 59.67 -33.18
N GLN A 761 11.13 60.72 -33.01
CA GLN A 761 9.78 60.64 -32.42
C GLN A 761 8.83 59.81 -33.29
N LYS A 762 8.86 59.93 -34.63
CA LYS A 762 8.10 59.03 -35.51
C LYS A 762 8.56 57.59 -35.35
N ILE A 763 9.86 57.30 -35.45
CA ILE A 763 10.40 55.95 -35.25
C ILE A 763 10.11 55.42 -33.83
N GLN A 764 10.11 56.28 -32.81
CA GLN A 764 9.80 55.89 -31.42
C GLN A 764 8.29 55.65 -31.23
N ASN A 765 7.42 56.46 -31.85
CA ASN A 765 5.98 56.26 -31.89
C ASN A 765 5.59 55.07 -32.77
N ASP A 766 6.31 54.82 -33.85
CA ASP A 766 6.14 53.68 -34.75
C ASP A 766 6.69 52.42 -34.10
N TYR A 767 7.74 52.50 -33.28
CA TYR A 767 8.22 51.41 -32.43
C TYR A 767 7.21 51.09 -31.33
N VAL A 768 6.64 52.09 -30.66
CA VAL A 768 5.53 51.90 -29.71
C VAL A 768 4.32 51.28 -30.41
N LYS A 769 3.90 51.78 -31.57
CA LYS A 769 2.84 51.15 -32.38
C LYS A 769 3.21 49.76 -32.85
N ILE A 770 4.47 49.45 -33.17
CA ILE A 770 4.90 48.10 -33.53
C ILE A 770 4.83 47.19 -32.31
N LEU A 771 5.14 47.65 -31.10
CA LEU A 771 4.93 46.91 -29.87
C LEU A 771 3.44 46.70 -29.56
N GLU A 772 2.61 47.75 -29.64
CA GLU A 772 1.15 47.67 -29.51
C GLU A 772 0.56 46.71 -30.56
N ASN A 773 0.96 46.82 -31.83
CA ASN A 773 0.56 45.89 -32.89
C ASN A 773 1.07 44.46 -32.65
N ILE A 774 2.22 44.27 -32.01
CA ILE A 774 2.74 42.93 -31.65
C ILE A 774 1.90 42.36 -30.50
N GLU A 775 1.56 43.15 -29.48
CA GLU A 775 0.68 42.73 -28.39
C GLU A 775 -0.74 42.44 -28.91
N GLU A 776 -1.35 43.33 -29.71
CA GLU A 776 -2.63 43.09 -30.39
C GLU A 776 -2.57 41.86 -31.33
N THR A 777 -1.47 41.66 -32.06
CA THR A 777 -1.28 40.48 -32.92
C THR A 777 -1.11 39.22 -32.08
N GLN A 778 -0.49 39.30 -30.90
CA GLN A 778 -0.29 38.18 -30.00
C GLN A 778 -1.60 37.82 -29.27
N GLU A 779 -2.35 38.80 -28.77
CA GLU A 779 -3.70 38.62 -28.23
C GLU A 779 -4.65 38.07 -29.33
N CYS A 780 -4.58 38.60 -30.55
CA CYS A 780 -5.34 38.09 -31.70
C CYS A 780 -4.92 36.66 -32.08
N LYS A 781 -3.63 36.31 -31.96
CA LYS A 781 -3.11 34.95 -32.16
C LYS A 781 -3.54 34.00 -31.05
N GLU A 782 -3.59 34.45 -29.80
CA GLU A 782 -4.06 33.68 -28.65
C GLU A 782 -5.58 33.46 -28.73
N ASN A 783 -6.36 34.50 -29.00
CA ASN A 783 -7.80 34.40 -29.30
C ASN A 783 -8.09 33.50 -30.51
N LYS A 784 -7.30 33.58 -31.60
CA LYS A 784 -7.42 32.67 -32.75
C LYS A 784 -6.99 31.24 -32.43
N ASN A 785 -5.98 31.04 -31.58
CA ASN A 785 -5.57 29.71 -31.10
C ASN A 785 -6.66 29.10 -30.21
N GLN A 786 -7.28 29.90 -29.33
CA GLN A 786 -8.38 29.49 -28.46
C GLN A 786 -9.62 29.13 -29.29
N TYR A 787 -9.99 29.98 -30.25
CA TYR A 787 -11.03 29.68 -31.25
C TYR A 787 -10.67 28.42 -32.06
N LEU A 788 -9.41 28.20 -32.42
CA LEU A 788 -8.96 27.01 -33.15
C LEU A 788 -8.96 25.75 -32.27
N THR A 789 -8.73 25.85 -30.96
CA THR A 789 -8.94 24.74 -30.02
C THR A 789 -10.42 24.44 -29.82
N ASP A 790 -11.28 25.47 -29.72
CA ASP A 790 -12.73 25.32 -29.62
C ASP A 790 -13.30 24.71 -30.90
N LEU A 791 -12.85 25.17 -32.08
CA LEU A 791 -13.22 24.59 -33.37
C LEU A 791 -12.73 23.14 -33.50
N LYS A 792 -11.50 22.83 -33.06
CA LYS A 792 -11.01 21.43 -32.98
C LYS A 792 -11.83 20.58 -32.00
N HIS A 793 -12.32 21.15 -30.90
CA HIS A 793 -13.21 20.47 -29.96
C HIS A 793 -14.58 20.20 -30.61
N HIS A 794 -15.18 21.20 -31.25
CA HIS A 794 -16.45 21.06 -31.98
C HIS A 794 -16.33 20.06 -33.13
N ILE A 795 -15.24 20.09 -33.92
CA ILE A 795 -14.97 19.09 -34.97
C ILE A 795 -14.84 17.68 -34.37
N ARG A 796 -14.23 17.52 -33.19
CA ARG A 796 -14.12 16.22 -32.50
C ARG A 796 -15.49 15.73 -32.03
N GLU A 797 -16.26 16.57 -31.36
CA GLU A 797 -17.64 16.25 -30.96
C GLU A 797 -18.50 15.89 -32.16
N GLN A 798 -18.40 16.62 -33.27
CA GLN A 798 -19.16 16.33 -34.48
C GLN A 798 -18.70 15.02 -35.12
N LYS A 799 -17.39 14.72 -35.16
CA LYS A 799 -16.89 13.39 -35.59
C LYS A 799 -17.39 12.26 -34.68
N GLU A 800 -17.51 12.49 -33.37
CA GLU A 800 -18.08 11.51 -32.44
C GLU A 800 -19.60 11.38 -32.55
N LYS A 801 -20.32 12.47 -32.90
CA LYS A 801 -21.76 12.43 -33.20
C LYS A 801 -22.02 11.71 -34.52
N ILE A 802 -21.23 11.98 -35.56
CA ILE A 802 -21.24 11.27 -36.85
C ILE A 802 -20.89 9.80 -36.65
N SER A 803 -19.82 9.45 -35.93
CA SER A 803 -19.47 8.05 -35.67
C SER A 803 -20.53 7.28 -34.86
N ARG A 804 -21.26 7.97 -33.97
CA ARG A 804 -22.45 7.40 -33.29
C ARG A 804 -23.63 7.24 -34.25
N ALA A 805 -23.88 8.21 -35.11
CA ALA A 805 -24.90 8.14 -36.16
C ALA A 805 -24.60 7.00 -37.15
N ASP A 806 -23.37 6.88 -37.66
CA ASP A 806 -22.90 5.80 -38.53
C ASP A 806 -23.08 4.43 -37.89
N LYS A 807 -22.72 4.27 -36.61
CA LYS A 807 -22.95 3.00 -35.89
C LYS A 807 -24.45 2.71 -35.74
N SER A 808 -25.28 3.73 -35.52
CA SER A 808 -26.74 3.58 -35.48
C SER A 808 -27.31 3.22 -36.86
N LEU A 809 -26.81 3.85 -37.93
CA LEU A 809 -27.18 3.61 -39.33
C LEU A 809 -26.78 2.19 -39.75
N GLN A 810 -25.55 1.75 -39.47
CA GLN A 810 -25.11 0.38 -39.72
C GLN A 810 -25.92 -0.65 -38.93
N ASN A 811 -26.33 -0.34 -37.70
CA ASN A 811 -27.20 -1.22 -36.91
C ASN A 811 -28.63 -1.26 -37.47
N ALA A 812 -29.16 -0.13 -37.95
CA ALA A 812 -30.44 -0.06 -38.66
C ALA A 812 -30.40 -0.85 -39.99
N GLN A 813 -29.37 -0.63 -40.82
CA GLN A 813 -29.12 -1.38 -42.06
C GLN A 813 -29.02 -2.88 -41.80
N LYS A 814 -28.25 -3.32 -40.79
CA LYS A 814 -28.18 -4.75 -40.39
C LYS A 814 -29.52 -5.29 -39.89
N SER A 815 -30.36 -4.45 -39.28
CA SER A 815 -31.70 -4.85 -38.83
C SER A 815 -32.68 -4.96 -40.00
N ILE A 816 -32.61 -4.05 -40.97
CA ILE A 816 -33.36 -4.09 -42.23
C ILE A 816 -32.94 -5.30 -43.07
N GLN A 817 -31.64 -5.61 -43.13
CA GLN A 817 -31.12 -6.78 -43.85
C GLN A 817 -31.58 -8.11 -43.23
N ARG A 818 -31.60 -8.22 -41.89
CA ARG A 818 -32.21 -9.37 -41.18
C ARG A 818 -33.72 -9.47 -41.42
N LEU A 819 -34.43 -8.35 -41.44
CA LEU A 819 -35.87 -8.32 -41.77
C LEU A 819 -36.11 -8.83 -43.20
N TYR A 820 -35.31 -8.40 -44.17
CA TYR A 820 -35.36 -8.90 -45.55
C TYR A 820 -35.09 -10.41 -45.64
N GLU A 821 -34.03 -10.90 -44.98
CA GLU A 821 -33.71 -12.34 -44.90
C GLU A 821 -34.83 -13.18 -44.26
N SER A 822 -35.58 -12.62 -43.32
CA SER A 822 -36.69 -13.31 -42.65
C SER A 822 -38.04 -13.25 -43.38
N THR A 823 -38.26 -12.25 -44.25
CA THR A 823 -39.60 -11.96 -44.82
C THR A 823 -39.68 -12.20 -46.34
N GLY A 824 -38.56 -12.16 -47.06
CA GLY A 824 -38.52 -12.41 -48.52
C GLY A 824 -39.20 -11.35 -49.39
N ASP A 825 -39.63 -10.23 -48.81
CA ASP A 825 -40.41 -9.19 -49.48
C ASP A 825 -39.50 -8.22 -50.27
N LYS A 826 -39.70 -8.18 -51.59
CA LYS A 826 -38.94 -7.30 -52.51
C LYS A 826 -39.19 -5.81 -52.25
N THR A 827 -40.27 -5.46 -51.56
CA THR A 827 -40.66 -4.07 -51.28
C THR A 827 -39.63 -3.34 -50.41
N VAL A 828 -39.01 -4.05 -49.46
CA VAL A 828 -37.96 -3.50 -48.57
C VAL A 828 -36.70 -3.13 -49.36
N LEU A 829 -36.31 -3.94 -50.34
CA LEU A 829 -35.13 -3.70 -51.18
C LEU A 829 -35.32 -2.48 -52.12
N ILE A 830 -36.55 -2.24 -52.58
CA ILE A 830 -36.88 -1.06 -53.39
C ILE A 830 -36.80 0.21 -52.52
N GLN A 831 -37.38 0.19 -51.31
CA GLN A 831 -37.31 1.33 -50.38
C GLN A 831 -35.88 1.66 -49.96
N GLN A 832 -35.03 0.64 -49.73
CA GLN A 832 -33.61 0.87 -49.45
C GLN A 832 -32.90 1.56 -50.62
N LYS A 833 -33.12 1.10 -51.87
CA LYS A 833 -32.55 1.76 -53.05
C LYS A 833 -33.12 3.17 -53.28
N GLU A 834 -34.35 3.42 -52.89
CA GLU A 834 -34.97 4.76 -52.99
C GLU A 834 -34.36 5.73 -51.96
N ILE A 835 -34.00 5.25 -50.77
CA ILE A 835 -33.25 6.02 -49.76
C ILE A 835 -31.82 6.30 -50.26
N GLU A 836 -31.10 5.30 -50.75
CA GLU A 836 -29.75 5.47 -51.33
C GLU A 836 -29.76 6.46 -52.52
N LEU A 837 -30.79 6.43 -53.38
CA LEU A 837 -30.96 7.38 -54.47
C LEU A 837 -31.21 8.81 -53.95
N ARG A 838 -31.97 8.96 -52.86
CA ARG A 838 -32.30 10.26 -52.26
C ARG A 838 -31.11 10.86 -51.53
N GLU A 839 -30.31 10.05 -50.84
CA GLU A 839 -29.01 10.45 -50.27
C GLU A 839 -28.03 10.92 -51.35
N LEU A 840 -27.95 10.21 -52.48
CA LEU A 840 -27.11 10.63 -53.63
C LEU A 840 -27.62 11.92 -54.30
N GLN A 841 -28.93 12.16 -54.34
CA GLN A 841 -29.50 13.43 -54.80
C GLN A 841 -29.18 14.58 -53.84
N GLU A 842 -29.27 14.35 -52.53
CA GLU A 842 -28.95 15.35 -51.51
C GLU A 842 -27.46 15.68 -51.47
N GLN A 843 -26.57 14.68 -51.60
CA GLN A 843 -25.12 14.90 -51.76
C GLN A 843 -24.77 15.70 -53.01
N ASN A 844 -25.41 15.41 -54.15
CA ASN A 844 -25.24 16.21 -55.37
C ASN A 844 -25.78 17.64 -55.19
N SER A 845 -26.89 17.82 -54.47
CA SER A 845 -27.43 19.15 -54.15
C SER A 845 -26.45 19.97 -53.32
N ILE A 846 -25.86 19.38 -52.28
CA ILE A 846 -24.88 20.03 -51.41
C ILE A 846 -23.61 20.36 -52.20
N ALA A 847 -23.08 19.43 -53.01
CA ALA A 847 -21.92 19.71 -53.85
C ALA A 847 -22.16 20.86 -54.85
N LEU A 848 -23.37 20.99 -55.41
CA LEU A 848 -23.74 22.12 -56.27
C LEU A 848 -23.93 23.44 -55.50
N GLN A 849 -24.37 23.37 -54.24
CA GLN A 849 -24.44 24.50 -53.32
C GLN A 849 -23.04 25.02 -52.96
N ASP A 850 -22.11 24.11 -52.62
CA ASP A 850 -20.72 24.43 -52.28
C ASP A 850 -19.97 25.03 -53.48
N ILE A 851 -20.20 24.51 -54.70
CA ILE A 851 -19.64 25.10 -55.93
C ILE A 851 -20.25 26.48 -56.19
N ALA A 852 -21.53 26.71 -55.86
CA ALA A 852 -22.14 28.04 -55.96
C ALA A 852 -21.52 29.04 -54.97
N GLU A 853 -21.36 28.66 -53.70
CA GLU A 853 -20.68 29.50 -52.69
C GLU A 853 -19.21 29.75 -53.07
N PHE A 854 -18.50 28.74 -53.60
CA PHE A 854 -17.13 28.90 -54.09
C PHE A 854 -17.04 29.93 -55.23
N THR A 855 -17.98 29.91 -56.19
CA THR A 855 -18.03 30.93 -57.25
C THR A 855 -18.36 32.34 -56.73
N VAL A 856 -19.14 32.47 -55.65
CA VAL A 856 -19.42 33.76 -54.99
C VAL A 856 -18.17 34.31 -54.30
N HIS A 857 -17.36 33.45 -53.67
CA HIS A 857 -16.11 33.87 -53.01
C HIS A 857 -14.95 34.11 -53.99
N HIS A 858 -14.97 33.50 -55.18
CA HIS A 858 -13.92 33.60 -56.19
C HIS A 858 -14.47 33.93 -57.59
N ILE A 859 -15.00 35.15 -57.72
CA ILE A 859 -15.68 35.69 -58.92
C ILE A 859 -14.87 35.52 -60.21
N GLU A 860 -13.53 35.61 -60.16
CA GLU A 860 -12.66 35.42 -61.33
C GLU A 860 -12.77 34.04 -61.99
N VAL A 861 -13.16 33.00 -61.22
CA VAL A 861 -13.25 31.60 -61.66
C VAL A 861 -14.66 31.23 -62.13
N GLU A 862 -15.67 32.04 -61.78
CA GLU A 862 -17.08 31.86 -62.14
C GLU A 862 -17.32 31.61 -63.64
N PRO A 863 -16.70 32.35 -64.59
CA PRO A 863 -16.94 32.13 -66.03
C PRO A 863 -16.41 30.78 -66.52
N TYR A 864 -15.31 30.29 -65.92
CA TYR A 864 -14.67 29.03 -66.28
C TYR A 864 -15.47 27.84 -65.74
N ILE A 865 -15.92 27.91 -64.49
CA ILE A 865 -16.78 26.90 -63.86
C ILE A 865 -18.13 26.81 -64.56
N LYS A 866 -18.79 27.95 -64.85
CA LYS A 866 -20.05 27.96 -65.62
C LYS A 866 -19.88 27.37 -67.03
N LYS A 867 -18.75 27.60 -67.70
CA LYS A 867 -18.45 26.99 -69.01
C LYS A 867 -18.26 25.47 -68.94
N LEU A 868 -17.58 24.97 -67.91
CA LEU A 868 -17.39 23.52 -67.70
C LEU A 868 -18.70 22.81 -67.32
N LEU A 869 -19.51 23.39 -66.43
CA LEU A 869 -20.81 22.84 -66.05
C LEU A 869 -21.83 22.86 -67.20
N ALA A 870 -21.84 23.94 -68.01
CA ALA A 870 -22.66 24.02 -69.21
C ALA A 870 -22.28 22.95 -70.26
N SER A 871 -21.00 22.57 -70.38
CA SER A 871 -20.57 21.48 -71.27
C SER A 871 -21.04 20.09 -70.85
N GLN A 872 -21.54 19.95 -69.61
CA GLN A 872 -22.07 18.70 -69.03
C GLN A 872 -23.58 18.78 -68.73
N ASN A 873 -24.29 19.82 -69.20
CA ASN A 873 -25.72 20.07 -68.95
C ASN A 873 -26.12 20.18 -67.46
N ILE A 874 -25.24 20.69 -66.60
CA ILE A 874 -25.53 20.92 -65.17
C ILE A 874 -25.66 22.42 -64.90
N GLN A 875 -26.73 22.83 -64.20
CA GLN A 875 -26.99 24.23 -63.83
C GLN A 875 -26.76 24.47 -62.33
N LEU A 876 -26.25 25.65 -61.99
CA LEU A 876 -26.03 26.10 -60.61
C LEU A 876 -27.32 26.71 -60.01
N PRO A 877 -27.65 26.43 -58.73
CA PRO A 877 -28.79 27.05 -58.04
C PRO A 877 -28.70 28.58 -58.05
N THR A 878 -29.84 29.28 -58.16
CA THR A 878 -29.88 30.74 -58.30
C THR A 878 -30.76 31.42 -57.25
N ASN A 879 -30.20 32.41 -56.56
CA ASN A 879 -30.79 33.37 -55.60
C ASN A 879 -31.15 32.89 -54.18
N LEU A 880 -30.58 33.58 -53.18
CA LEU A 880 -31.32 34.57 -52.37
C LEU A 880 -30.36 35.57 -51.69
N LEU A 881 -30.59 36.88 -51.92
CA LEU A 881 -29.86 38.01 -51.33
C LEU A 881 -30.74 38.69 -50.26
N GLY A 882 -30.15 39.15 -49.14
CA GLY A 882 -30.91 39.89 -48.13
C GLY A 882 -30.11 40.51 -46.97
N GLN A 883 -29.80 41.79 -47.10
CA GLN A 883 -29.43 42.78 -46.06
C GLN A 883 -27.98 42.85 -45.53
N SER A 884 -27.33 43.98 -45.84
CA SER A 884 -26.12 44.53 -45.21
C SER A 884 -26.49 45.47 -44.03
N PRO A 885 -25.50 45.91 -43.22
CA PRO A 885 -24.92 47.24 -43.49
C PRO A 885 -23.39 47.29 -43.31
N GLY A 886 -22.76 48.35 -43.84
CA GLY A 886 -21.30 48.51 -43.86
C GLY A 886 -20.72 49.58 -42.91
N SER A 887 -19.39 49.64 -42.94
CA SER A 887 -18.46 50.66 -42.42
C SER A 887 -18.65 51.24 -41.01
N ASN A 888 -17.60 51.16 -40.18
CA ASN A 888 -16.73 52.33 -40.02
C ASN A 888 -15.37 52.01 -39.36
N HIS A 889 -14.40 52.87 -39.66
CA HIS A 889 -13.04 52.82 -39.11
C HIS A 889 -12.99 53.03 -37.59
N SER A 890 -12.03 52.36 -36.96
CA SER A 890 -11.50 52.74 -35.65
C SER A 890 -10.61 53.99 -35.77
N HIS A 891 -10.96 55.03 -35.01
CA HIS A 891 -9.99 56.02 -34.55
C HIS A 891 -10.12 56.12 -33.03
N SER A 892 -9.06 55.75 -32.33
CA SER A 892 -8.90 55.94 -30.89
C SER A 892 -8.61 57.41 -30.58
N ASN A 893 -9.25 57.96 -29.55
CA ASN A 893 -8.57 58.91 -28.67
C ASN A 893 -9.25 59.11 -27.30
N THR A 894 -8.42 59.05 -26.27
CA THR A 894 -8.48 59.81 -25.00
C THR A 894 -9.73 59.77 -24.10
N ASN A 895 -9.59 59.02 -23.00
CA ASN A 895 -9.30 59.56 -21.65
C ASN A 895 -10.29 59.37 -20.47
N LEU A 896 -9.65 59.06 -19.33
CA LEU A 896 -10.01 59.34 -17.92
C LEU A 896 -11.07 58.47 -17.21
N SER A 897 -10.58 57.54 -16.39
CA SER A 897 -10.97 57.41 -14.97
C SER A 897 -9.87 56.71 -14.17
N GLU A 898 -9.54 57.24 -13.00
CA GLU A 898 -8.44 56.77 -12.14
C GLU A 898 -8.76 55.48 -11.36
N CYS A 899 -7.74 54.69 -11.02
CA CYS A 899 -7.59 54.13 -9.68
C CYS A 899 -6.14 53.75 -9.33
N LEU A 900 -5.73 54.11 -8.11
CA LEU A 900 -4.40 53.94 -7.53
C LEU A 900 -4.22 52.55 -6.85
N PRO A 901 -2.99 52.16 -6.42
CA PRO A 901 -2.56 50.76 -6.48
C PRO A 901 -2.66 49.97 -5.17
N LYS A 902 -2.52 48.64 -5.30
CA LYS A 902 -2.03 47.70 -4.28
C LYS A 902 -1.04 46.76 -4.99
N SER A 903 0.22 46.63 -4.58
CA SER A 903 0.67 45.90 -3.38
C SER A 903 0.08 44.47 -3.38
N THR A 904 0.83 43.38 -3.49
CA THR A 904 2.26 43.15 -3.20
C THR A 904 2.72 41.85 -3.84
N ASN A 905 4.03 41.66 -4.04
CA ASN A 905 4.60 40.36 -4.40
C ASN A 905 4.18 39.26 -3.40
N ARG A 906 3.68 38.14 -3.92
CA ARG A 906 3.76 36.81 -3.30
C ARG A 906 4.09 35.80 -4.38
N GLU A 907 5.10 34.99 -4.13
CA GLU A 907 5.46 33.84 -4.96
C GLU A 907 4.30 32.83 -4.93
N SER A 908 3.86 32.37 -6.10
CA SER A 908 2.77 31.38 -6.20
C SER A 908 3.31 29.97 -5.96
N MET A 909 2.85 29.33 -4.90
CA MET A 909 3.12 27.91 -4.61
C MET A 909 2.53 27.00 -5.71
N PRO A 910 3.09 25.80 -5.94
CA PRO A 910 2.62 24.89 -6.98
C PRO A 910 1.15 24.47 -6.78
N ASP A 911 0.40 24.40 -7.87
CA ASP A 911 -0.98 23.90 -7.85
C ASP A 911 -1.00 22.36 -7.92
N ILE A 912 -2.01 21.73 -7.30
CA ILE A 912 -2.09 20.26 -7.18
C ILE A 912 -3.16 19.66 -8.09
N THR A 913 -2.82 18.59 -8.80
CA THR A 913 -3.75 17.82 -9.64
C THR A 913 -4.12 16.51 -8.94
N GLU A 914 -5.41 16.23 -8.73
CA GLU A 914 -5.88 14.93 -8.23
C GLU A 914 -5.73 13.86 -9.31
N VAL A 915 -5.06 12.75 -8.99
CA VAL A 915 -4.82 11.61 -9.90
C VAL A 915 -5.83 10.49 -9.64
N SER A 916 -6.14 10.22 -8.36
CA SER A 916 -7.14 9.23 -7.97
C SER A 916 -7.75 9.55 -6.60
N SER A 917 -8.96 9.06 -6.37
CA SER A 917 -9.64 9.13 -5.09
C SER A 917 -10.52 7.90 -4.86
N ASN A 918 -10.36 7.26 -3.69
CA ASN A 918 -11.04 6.04 -3.30
C ASN A 918 -11.44 6.13 -1.82
N LYS A 919 -12.73 5.91 -1.51
CA LYS A 919 -13.22 5.87 -0.12
C LYS A 919 -12.81 4.54 0.52
N VAL A 920 -12.19 4.58 1.70
CA VAL A 920 -11.69 3.39 2.40
C VAL A 920 -11.66 3.61 3.92
N PHE A 921 -12.14 2.63 4.70
CA PHE A 921 -12.28 2.70 6.17
C PHE A 921 -12.94 4.00 6.69
N GLY A 922 -13.97 4.49 5.99
CA GLY A 922 -14.67 5.75 6.31
C GLY A 922 -14.00 7.02 5.77
N GLY A 923 -12.67 7.02 5.66
CA GLY A 923 -11.87 8.11 5.07
C GLY A 923 -11.68 8.01 3.56
N TRP A 924 -10.75 8.81 3.03
CA TRP A 924 -10.41 8.88 1.62
C TRP A 924 -8.92 8.64 1.40
N GLN A 925 -8.58 7.59 0.66
CA GLN A 925 -7.27 7.48 0.03
C GLN A 925 -7.29 8.27 -1.27
N LYS A 926 -6.35 9.19 -1.43
CA LYS A 926 -6.13 9.95 -2.66
C LYS A 926 -4.69 9.83 -3.13
N VAL A 927 -4.45 10.12 -4.40
CA VAL A 927 -3.13 10.39 -4.96
C VAL A 927 -3.18 11.73 -5.67
N TYR A 928 -2.21 12.59 -5.37
CA TYR A 928 -2.04 13.90 -5.98
C TYR A 928 -0.72 13.97 -6.74
N SER A 929 -0.67 14.87 -7.72
CA SER A 929 0.51 15.16 -8.52
C SER A 929 0.73 16.66 -8.63
N HIS A 930 1.98 17.09 -8.61
CA HIS A 930 2.40 18.49 -8.68
C HIS A 930 3.77 18.61 -9.35
N GLU A 931 4.11 19.79 -9.84
CA GLU A 931 5.47 20.10 -10.29
C GLU A 931 6.33 20.47 -9.08
N SER A 932 7.36 19.68 -8.79
CA SER A 932 8.28 19.94 -7.67
C SER A 932 9.34 20.95 -8.06
N TYR A 933 9.53 21.99 -7.24
CA TYR A 933 10.57 22.99 -7.42
C TYR A 933 11.94 22.52 -6.89
N GLU A 934 12.00 21.64 -5.88
CA GLU A 934 13.28 21.10 -5.38
C GLU A 934 13.87 20.05 -6.33
N LEU A 935 13.00 19.26 -6.99
CA LEU A 935 13.38 18.15 -7.87
C LEU A 935 13.29 18.51 -9.37
N GLY A 936 12.61 19.60 -9.72
CA GLY A 936 12.50 20.10 -11.10
C GLY A 936 11.73 19.17 -12.05
N CYS A 937 10.77 18.41 -11.52
CA CYS A 937 9.89 17.53 -12.30
C CYS A 937 8.58 17.22 -11.57
N LYS A 938 7.66 16.57 -12.30
CA LYS A 938 6.36 16.14 -11.80
C LYS A 938 6.48 14.98 -10.81
N MET A 939 5.94 15.19 -9.61
CA MET A 939 6.01 14.27 -8.48
C MET A 939 4.62 13.89 -7.98
N ASN A 940 4.44 12.60 -7.65
CA ASN A 940 3.24 12.08 -7.02
C ASN A 940 3.42 11.87 -5.51
N PHE A 941 2.32 11.98 -4.77
CA PHE A 941 2.21 11.51 -3.40
C PHE A 941 0.81 10.95 -3.11
N GLY A 942 0.76 9.87 -2.34
CA GLY A 942 -0.46 9.34 -1.77
C GLY A 942 -0.79 10.05 -0.45
N ILE A 943 -2.06 10.36 -0.22
CA ILE A 943 -2.55 10.88 1.06
C ILE A 943 -3.79 10.12 1.50
N PHE A 944 -3.79 9.63 2.74
CA PHE A 944 -4.99 9.11 3.39
C PHE A 944 -5.55 10.17 4.34
N LEU A 945 -6.78 10.60 4.06
CA LEU A 945 -7.56 11.53 4.86
C LEU A 945 -8.55 10.72 5.72
N PRO A 946 -8.35 10.59 7.04
CA PRO A 946 -9.26 9.87 7.93
C PRO A 946 -10.57 10.66 8.09
N PRO A 947 -11.72 10.03 8.45
CA PRO A 947 -13.01 10.72 8.48
C PRO A 947 -13.06 11.94 9.42
N GLN A 948 -12.22 11.96 10.47
CA GLN A 948 -12.10 13.07 11.41
C GLN A 948 -11.61 14.40 10.78
N VAL A 949 -11.09 14.39 9.54
CA VAL A 949 -10.79 15.65 8.82
C VAL A 949 -12.04 16.49 8.52
N GLU A 950 -13.22 15.88 8.55
CA GLU A 950 -14.50 16.59 8.43
C GLU A 950 -14.88 17.35 9.73
N GLU A 951 -14.31 16.95 10.88
CA GLU A 951 -14.49 17.61 12.18
C GLU A 951 -13.47 18.74 12.41
N GLY A 952 -12.26 18.61 11.86
CA GLY A 952 -11.24 19.65 11.92
C GLY A 952 -9.82 19.16 11.54
N PRO A 953 -8.80 20.01 11.70
CA PRO A 953 -7.42 19.64 11.39
C PRO A 953 -6.88 18.54 12.31
N VAL A 954 -6.17 17.56 11.74
CA VAL A 954 -5.63 16.38 12.47
C VAL A 954 -4.11 16.25 12.34
N PRO A 955 -3.43 15.47 13.22
CA PRO A 955 -2.00 15.20 13.08
C PRO A 955 -1.65 14.42 11.81
N VAL A 956 -0.40 14.56 11.34
CA VAL A 956 0.11 13.89 10.14
C VAL A 956 1.28 12.95 10.44
N ILE A 957 1.33 11.81 9.76
CA ILE A 957 2.47 10.89 9.75
C ILE A 957 2.95 10.73 8.31
N TYR A 958 4.20 11.08 8.05
CA TYR A 958 4.86 10.86 6.77
C TYR A 958 5.41 9.43 6.71
N TRP A 959 5.17 8.73 5.61
CA TRP A 959 5.74 7.41 5.31
C TRP A 959 6.73 7.53 4.14
N LEU A 960 7.97 7.11 4.36
CA LEU A 960 8.99 7.01 3.32
C LEU A 960 9.16 5.54 2.89
N SER A 961 9.01 5.27 1.60
CA SER A 961 9.13 3.94 1.02
C SER A 961 10.58 3.53 0.72
N GLY A 962 10.82 2.21 0.65
CA GLY A 962 12.14 1.63 0.33
C GLY A 962 12.48 1.64 -1.18
N LEU A 963 13.63 1.04 -1.52
CA LEU A 963 14.10 0.89 -2.92
C LEU A 963 13.01 0.34 -3.84
N THR A 964 13.01 0.77 -5.11
CA THR A 964 12.08 0.39 -6.19
C THR A 964 10.60 0.75 -5.99
N CYS A 965 10.22 1.31 -4.85
CA CYS A 965 8.82 1.62 -4.53
C CYS A 965 8.39 2.98 -5.11
N THR A 966 7.07 3.18 -5.21
CA THR A 966 6.44 4.50 -5.34
C THR A 966 5.49 4.76 -4.15
N GLU A 967 4.66 5.82 -4.23
CA GLU A 967 3.54 6.08 -3.32
C GLU A 967 2.56 4.90 -3.21
N ALA A 968 2.34 4.20 -4.33
CA ALA A 968 1.37 3.11 -4.44
C ALA A 968 1.72 1.90 -3.55
N ASN A 969 3.02 1.61 -3.34
CA ASN A 969 3.46 0.41 -2.63
C ASN A 969 2.94 0.36 -1.19
N PHE A 970 3.03 1.47 -0.48
CA PHE A 970 2.52 1.58 0.90
C PHE A 970 0.99 1.57 0.92
N VAL A 971 0.38 2.40 0.08
CA VAL A 971 -1.07 2.55 -0.04
C VAL A 971 -1.76 1.20 -0.29
N GLN A 972 -1.20 0.34 -1.15
CA GLN A 972 -1.85 -0.92 -1.53
C GLN A 972 -1.51 -2.09 -0.60
N LYS A 973 -0.33 -2.10 0.03
CA LYS A 973 0.21 -3.32 0.70
C LYS A 973 0.42 -3.20 2.21
N ALA A 974 0.42 -2.00 2.78
CA ALA A 974 0.68 -1.84 4.21
C ALA A 974 -0.57 -2.02 5.09
N GLY A 975 -1.79 -1.83 4.57
CA GLY A 975 -3.03 -1.89 5.37
C GLY A 975 -3.19 -0.75 6.40
N ALA A 976 -2.36 0.29 6.29
CA ALA A 976 -2.21 1.35 7.28
C ALA A 976 -3.47 2.21 7.47
N GLN A 977 -4.29 2.35 6.43
CA GLN A 977 -5.46 3.25 6.40
C GLN A 977 -6.51 2.89 7.47
N LYS A 978 -6.66 1.60 7.80
CA LYS A 978 -7.58 1.14 8.85
C LYS A 978 -7.21 1.79 10.18
N TYR A 979 -5.97 1.61 10.62
CA TYR A 979 -5.47 2.10 11.89
C TYR A 979 -5.33 3.63 11.91
N ALA A 980 -4.99 4.25 10.78
CA ALA A 980 -4.98 5.71 10.65
C ALA A 980 -6.39 6.31 10.78
N SER A 981 -7.43 5.64 10.27
CA SER A 981 -8.83 6.02 10.44
C SER A 981 -9.28 5.88 11.91
N GLU A 982 -8.99 4.73 12.52
CA GLU A 982 -9.28 4.46 13.95
C GLU A 982 -8.59 5.47 14.88
N GLN A 983 -7.39 5.94 14.52
CA GLN A 983 -6.64 6.90 15.32
C GLN A 983 -6.85 8.37 14.92
N GLY A 984 -7.53 8.67 13.80
CA GLY A 984 -7.72 10.05 13.33
C GLY A 984 -6.41 10.76 13.01
N VAL A 985 -5.57 10.15 12.16
CA VAL A 985 -4.31 10.76 11.67
C VAL A 985 -4.20 10.66 10.15
N ILE A 986 -3.67 11.70 9.51
CA ILE A 986 -3.37 11.71 8.08
C ILE A 986 -2.10 10.90 7.82
N LEU A 987 -2.08 10.08 6.77
CA LEU A 987 -0.86 9.45 6.27
C LEU A 987 -0.48 10.08 4.93
N VAL A 988 0.78 10.51 4.79
CA VAL A 988 1.34 11.02 3.52
C VAL A 988 2.48 10.13 3.06
N ALA A 989 2.40 9.59 1.84
CA ALA A 989 3.41 8.72 1.25
C ALA A 989 3.90 9.30 -0.09
N PRO A 990 5.02 10.04 -0.15
CA PRO A 990 5.64 10.44 -1.40
C PRO A 990 6.21 9.27 -2.21
N ASP A 991 6.52 9.56 -3.47
CA ASP A 991 7.45 8.76 -4.26
C ASP A 991 8.90 8.79 -3.68
N THR A 992 9.76 7.87 -4.12
CA THR A 992 11.09 7.58 -3.56
C THR A 992 12.26 8.21 -4.31
N SER A 993 12.01 8.75 -5.50
CA SER A 993 12.96 9.50 -6.33
C SER A 993 12.19 10.44 -7.26
N PRO A 994 12.87 11.40 -7.91
CA PRO A 994 12.40 11.99 -9.16
C PRO A 994 12.10 10.89 -10.20
N ARG A 995 11.25 11.21 -11.20
CA ARG A 995 10.89 10.28 -12.29
C ARG A 995 10.99 10.94 -13.66
N ASN A 996 11.24 10.12 -14.69
CA ASN A 996 11.20 10.50 -16.11
C ASN A 996 12.16 11.64 -16.52
N LEU A 997 13.32 11.76 -15.87
CA LEU A 997 14.29 12.81 -16.17
C LEU A 997 15.20 12.48 -17.37
N ASN A 998 15.33 11.20 -17.72
CA ASN A 998 16.20 10.69 -18.78
C ASN A 998 17.69 11.01 -18.52
N ILE A 999 18.11 10.94 -17.26
CA ILE A 999 19.52 11.11 -16.89
C ILE A 999 20.31 9.87 -17.34
N PRO A 1000 21.46 9.99 -18.01
CA PRO A 1000 22.25 8.82 -18.40
C PRO A 1000 22.68 7.98 -17.19
N GLY A 1001 22.29 6.70 -17.19
CA GLY A 1001 22.53 5.77 -16.08
C GLY A 1001 21.47 5.78 -14.96
N GLU A 1002 20.35 6.48 -15.14
CA GLU A 1002 19.25 6.59 -14.16
C GLU A 1002 18.45 5.31 -13.95
N ASP A 1003 18.38 4.46 -14.98
CA ASP A 1003 17.64 3.19 -14.97
C ASP A 1003 18.57 1.96 -15.15
N ASP A 1004 19.90 2.14 -15.08
CA ASP A 1004 20.89 1.08 -15.29
C ASP A 1004 20.92 0.04 -14.14
N ASP A 1005 20.58 0.49 -12.93
CA ASP A 1005 20.64 -0.28 -11.68
C ASP A 1005 19.36 -0.08 -10.86
N TRP A 1006 18.91 -1.09 -10.13
CA TRP A 1006 17.68 -1.01 -9.31
C TRP A 1006 17.92 -0.40 -7.91
N ASP A 1007 19.18 -0.34 -7.46
CA ASP A 1007 19.62 0.16 -6.15
C ASP A 1007 20.28 1.56 -6.23
N PHE A 1008 20.22 2.21 -7.40
CA PHE A 1008 20.72 3.57 -7.63
C PHE A 1008 19.95 4.24 -8.77
N GLY A 1009 19.57 5.52 -8.64
CA GLY A 1009 18.77 6.22 -9.64
C GLY A 1009 17.25 6.10 -9.40
N THR A 1010 16.50 5.74 -10.44
CA THR A 1010 15.03 5.65 -10.43
C THR A 1010 14.53 4.69 -9.35
N GLY A 1011 13.75 5.20 -8.40
CA GLY A 1011 13.24 4.44 -7.25
C GLY A 1011 14.25 4.25 -6.12
N ALA A 1012 15.40 4.92 -6.18
CA ALA A 1012 16.54 4.75 -5.28
C ALA A 1012 17.19 6.09 -4.88
N GLY A 1013 16.42 7.16 -4.68
CA GLY A 1013 16.93 8.50 -4.36
C GLY A 1013 17.59 8.67 -2.99
N PHE A 1014 17.64 7.62 -2.16
CA PHE A 1014 18.26 7.54 -0.83
C PHE A 1014 17.85 8.60 0.22
N TYR A 1015 16.88 9.47 -0.10
CA TYR A 1015 16.47 10.62 0.72
C TYR A 1015 17.63 11.55 1.10
N VAL A 1016 18.59 11.70 0.20
CA VAL A 1016 19.69 12.66 0.29
C VAL A 1016 19.45 13.86 -0.62
N ASP A 1017 20.22 14.93 -0.42
CA ASP A 1017 20.41 15.97 -1.45
C ASP A 1017 21.75 15.69 -2.16
N ALA A 1018 21.68 15.28 -3.43
CA ALA A 1018 22.86 14.93 -4.23
C ALA A 1018 23.77 16.16 -4.46
N LEU A 1019 25.08 15.93 -4.43
CA LEU A 1019 26.11 16.95 -4.62
C LEU A 1019 26.87 16.79 -5.95
N LYS A 1020 26.78 15.61 -6.57
CA LYS A 1020 27.49 15.24 -7.81
C LYS A 1020 26.58 15.38 -9.03
N GLU A 1021 27.08 15.98 -10.10
CA GLU A 1021 26.39 15.95 -11.40
C GLU A 1021 26.41 14.54 -12.01
N PRO A 1022 25.38 14.14 -12.80
CA PRO A 1022 24.18 14.91 -13.18
C PRO A 1022 23.06 14.93 -12.11
N TRP A 1023 23.22 14.17 -11.02
CA TRP A 1023 22.16 13.95 -10.01
C TRP A 1023 21.80 15.22 -9.23
N LYS A 1024 22.80 16.05 -8.89
CA LYS A 1024 22.68 17.26 -8.07
C LYS A 1024 21.49 18.15 -8.43
N LYS A 1025 21.20 18.31 -9.72
CA LYS A 1025 20.13 19.18 -10.22
C LYS A 1025 18.72 18.72 -9.80
N HIS A 1026 18.52 17.41 -9.62
CA HIS A 1026 17.18 16.82 -9.51
C HIS A 1026 17.01 15.89 -8.30
N TYR A 1027 18.05 15.17 -7.87
CA TYR A 1027 17.99 14.19 -6.78
C TYR A 1027 18.17 14.90 -5.42
N ARG A 1028 17.18 15.72 -5.07
CA ARG A 1028 17.13 16.53 -3.84
C ARG A 1028 16.00 16.09 -2.92
N MET A 1029 15.93 14.76 -2.73
CA MET A 1029 14.82 14.09 -2.05
C MET A 1029 14.74 14.46 -0.57
N TYR A 1030 15.86 14.81 0.08
CA TYR A 1030 15.84 15.32 1.45
C TYR A 1030 15.10 16.66 1.54
N SER A 1031 15.49 17.64 0.71
CA SER A 1031 14.82 18.95 0.68
C SER A 1031 13.35 18.81 0.28
N TYR A 1032 13.02 17.93 -0.65
CA TYR A 1032 11.62 17.63 -1.02
C TYR A 1032 10.77 17.13 0.16
N VAL A 1033 11.20 16.08 0.88
CA VAL A 1033 10.39 15.48 1.96
C VAL A 1033 10.43 16.25 3.29
N THR A 1034 11.38 17.18 3.47
CA THR A 1034 11.50 17.98 4.71
C THR A 1034 11.02 19.42 4.58
N LYS A 1035 10.94 19.98 3.35
CA LYS A 1035 10.54 21.38 3.12
C LYS A 1035 9.34 21.48 2.19
N GLU A 1036 9.50 21.09 0.92
CA GLU A 1036 8.51 21.31 -0.13
C GLU A 1036 7.20 20.57 0.16
N LEU A 1037 7.26 19.24 0.34
CA LEU A 1037 6.08 18.42 0.57
C LEU A 1037 5.39 18.76 1.91
N PRO A 1038 6.09 18.95 3.05
CA PRO A 1038 5.43 19.42 4.27
C PRO A 1038 4.77 20.78 4.13
N ALA A 1039 5.40 21.75 3.45
CA ALA A 1039 4.79 23.05 3.18
C ALA A 1039 3.51 22.93 2.33
N LEU A 1040 3.55 22.13 1.26
CA LEU A 1040 2.39 21.86 0.41
C LEU A 1040 1.26 21.17 1.18
N ILE A 1041 1.58 20.19 2.03
CA ILE A 1041 0.59 19.48 2.84
C ILE A 1041 -0.06 20.42 3.86
N ASN A 1042 0.73 21.26 4.53
CA ASN A 1042 0.24 22.27 5.47
C ASN A 1042 -0.62 23.36 4.82
N GLU A 1043 -0.42 23.66 3.54
CA GLU A 1043 -1.24 24.64 2.80
C GLU A 1043 -2.55 24.04 2.28
N LYS A 1044 -2.51 22.83 1.70
CA LYS A 1044 -3.62 22.27 0.92
C LYS A 1044 -4.57 21.36 1.70
N PHE A 1045 -4.18 20.88 2.90
CA PHE A 1045 -4.95 19.87 3.66
C PHE A 1045 -5.19 20.28 5.12
N PRO A 1046 -6.25 19.78 5.77
CA PRO A 1046 -6.56 20.05 7.18
C PRO A 1046 -5.62 19.26 8.12
N VAL A 1047 -4.37 19.70 8.21
CA VAL A 1047 -3.35 19.18 9.12
C VAL A 1047 -3.06 20.15 10.26
N LEU A 1048 -2.50 19.62 11.35
CA LEU A 1048 -1.91 20.40 12.44
C LEU A 1048 -0.38 20.51 12.20
N PRO A 1049 0.16 21.67 11.77
CA PRO A 1049 1.55 21.77 11.33
C PRO A 1049 2.58 21.38 12.41
N ASP A 1050 2.32 21.75 13.67
CA ASP A 1050 3.18 21.42 14.81
C ASP A 1050 3.01 19.97 15.31
N LYS A 1051 2.17 19.15 14.67
CA LYS A 1051 1.85 17.77 15.06
C LYS A 1051 2.11 16.81 13.90
N GLN A 1052 3.37 16.70 13.52
CA GLN A 1052 3.87 15.74 12.53
C GLN A 1052 4.83 14.71 13.12
N SER A 1053 4.84 13.51 12.55
CA SER A 1053 5.84 12.45 12.81
C SER A 1053 6.22 11.77 11.49
N ILE A 1054 7.29 10.98 11.49
CA ILE A 1054 7.81 10.34 10.27
C ILE A 1054 8.19 8.88 10.50
N MET A 1055 7.92 8.04 9.51
CA MET A 1055 8.34 6.65 9.48
C MET A 1055 8.72 6.19 8.09
N GLY A 1056 9.32 5.01 7.97
CA GLY A 1056 9.58 4.43 6.66
C GLY A 1056 10.17 3.02 6.69
N HIS A 1057 10.37 2.45 5.51
CA HIS A 1057 10.89 1.10 5.31
C HIS A 1057 12.22 1.08 4.56
N SER A 1058 13.22 0.33 5.02
CA SER A 1058 14.48 0.10 4.30
C SER A 1058 15.22 1.42 4.01
N MET A 1059 15.43 1.78 2.74
CA MET A 1059 15.89 3.12 2.31
C MET A 1059 14.99 4.25 2.85
N GLY A 1060 13.68 4.04 2.96
CA GLY A 1060 12.77 4.99 3.60
C GLY A 1060 12.87 5.02 5.12
N GLY A 1061 13.23 3.89 5.74
CA GLY A 1061 13.56 3.85 7.17
C GLY A 1061 14.81 4.66 7.48
N HIS A 1062 15.82 4.54 6.60
CA HIS A 1062 16.97 5.43 6.58
C HIS A 1062 16.57 6.91 6.44
N GLY A 1063 15.77 7.23 5.42
CA GLY A 1063 15.24 8.57 5.17
C GLY A 1063 14.52 9.17 6.39
N ALA A 1064 13.66 8.38 7.05
CA ALA A 1064 12.88 8.82 8.20
C ALA A 1064 13.80 9.17 9.39
N LEU A 1065 14.79 8.32 9.67
CA LEU A 1065 15.78 8.55 10.72
C LEU A 1065 16.62 9.80 10.46
N ILE A 1066 17.15 9.99 9.25
CA ILE A 1066 17.94 11.20 8.95
C ILE A 1066 17.08 12.48 8.95
N CYS A 1067 15.81 12.40 8.54
CA CYS A 1067 14.90 13.54 8.60
C CYS A 1067 14.62 13.95 10.05
N ALA A 1068 14.41 12.99 10.96
CA ALA A 1068 14.19 13.27 12.38
C ALA A 1068 15.46 13.75 13.12
N LEU A 1069 16.61 13.14 12.83
CA LEU A 1069 17.88 13.46 13.50
C LEU A 1069 18.48 14.79 13.01
N LYS A 1070 18.34 15.15 11.72
CA LYS A 1070 18.83 16.42 11.16
C LYS A 1070 17.90 17.60 11.43
N ASN A 1071 16.64 17.37 11.79
CA ASN A 1071 15.67 18.42 12.12
C ASN A 1071 15.12 18.27 13.56
N PRO A 1072 15.94 18.49 14.61
CA PRO A 1072 15.51 18.41 16.00
C PRO A 1072 14.23 19.21 16.28
N GLY A 1073 13.22 18.55 16.85
CA GLY A 1073 11.93 19.15 17.21
C GLY A 1073 10.90 19.28 16.08
N LEU A 1074 11.28 19.07 14.80
CA LEU A 1074 10.37 19.15 13.65
C LEU A 1074 9.35 18.00 13.64
N TYR A 1075 9.78 16.80 14.03
CA TYR A 1075 8.94 15.60 14.15
C TYR A 1075 8.83 15.19 15.62
N LYS A 1076 7.63 14.78 16.08
CA LYS A 1076 7.41 14.36 17.48
C LYS A 1076 8.01 13.00 17.80
N THR A 1077 7.98 12.08 16.84
CA THR A 1077 8.63 10.76 16.92
C THR A 1077 9.06 10.27 15.55
N VAL A 1078 9.97 9.30 15.55
CA VAL A 1078 10.39 8.59 14.34
C VAL A 1078 10.32 7.09 14.55
N SER A 1079 9.91 6.35 13.52
CA SER A 1079 9.98 4.89 13.55
C SER A 1079 10.41 4.31 12.20
N ALA A 1080 10.94 3.09 12.19
CA ALA A 1080 11.42 2.47 10.96
C ALA A 1080 11.24 0.96 10.91
N PHE A 1081 10.90 0.46 9.73
CA PHE A 1081 10.88 -0.97 9.40
C PHE A 1081 12.15 -1.34 8.64
N ALA A 1082 12.93 -2.27 9.18
CA ALA A 1082 14.16 -2.79 8.57
C ALA A 1082 15.09 -1.71 7.96
N PRO A 1083 15.42 -0.61 8.68
CA PRO A 1083 16.13 0.54 8.12
C PRO A 1083 17.57 0.24 7.67
N ILE A 1084 18.00 0.90 6.58
CA ILE A 1084 19.43 1.03 6.25
C ILE A 1084 20.06 2.01 7.25
N SER A 1085 20.47 1.48 8.39
CA SER A 1085 20.74 2.24 9.61
C SER A 1085 22.13 2.90 9.61
N ASN A 1086 23.09 2.30 8.89
CA ASN A 1086 24.46 2.78 8.80
C ASN A 1086 25.01 2.70 7.35
N PRO A 1087 24.46 3.48 6.40
CA PRO A 1087 24.84 3.44 4.98
C PRO A 1087 26.34 3.54 4.69
N ILE A 1088 27.13 4.30 5.47
CA ILE A 1088 28.58 4.43 5.27
C ILE A 1088 29.31 3.08 5.38
N SER A 1089 28.73 2.12 6.09
CA SER A 1089 29.31 0.82 6.37
C SER A 1089 28.69 -0.33 5.56
N CYS A 1090 27.63 -0.10 4.79
CA CYS A 1090 26.94 -1.15 4.03
C CYS A 1090 27.10 -1.00 2.49
N PRO A 1091 27.08 -2.10 1.70
CA PRO A 1091 27.32 -2.03 0.26
C PRO A 1091 26.38 -1.09 -0.52
N TRP A 1092 25.08 -1.10 -0.25
CA TRP A 1092 24.12 -0.20 -0.93
C TRP A 1092 24.39 1.27 -0.62
N GLY A 1093 24.62 1.61 0.65
CA GLY A 1093 24.91 2.97 1.08
C GLY A 1093 26.23 3.49 0.49
N LYS A 1094 27.27 2.66 0.47
CA LYS A 1094 28.54 2.97 -0.19
C LYS A 1094 28.38 3.27 -1.68
N LYS A 1095 27.58 2.48 -2.40
CA LYS A 1095 27.26 2.71 -3.82
C LYS A 1095 26.52 4.04 -4.00
N ALA A 1096 25.42 4.22 -3.27
CA ALA A 1096 24.57 5.42 -3.37
C ALA A 1096 25.31 6.71 -2.99
N PHE A 1097 26.09 6.72 -1.91
CA PHE A 1097 26.81 7.91 -1.49
C PHE A 1097 28.00 8.23 -2.41
N SER A 1098 28.69 7.22 -2.98
CA SER A 1098 29.71 7.45 -4.03
C SER A 1098 29.11 8.03 -5.32
N GLY A 1099 27.87 7.65 -5.64
CA GLY A 1099 27.10 8.16 -6.77
C GLY A 1099 26.57 9.58 -6.56
N TYR A 1100 25.83 9.81 -5.47
CA TYR A 1100 25.14 11.08 -5.21
C TYR A 1100 26.01 12.15 -4.53
N LEU A 1101 26.82 11.78 -3.53
CA LEU A 1101 27.61 12.71 -2.72
C LEU A 1101 29.07 12.80 -3.18
N GLY A 1102 29.58 11.74 -3.83
CA GLY A 1102 30.96 11.62 -4.29
C GLY A 1102 31.95 11.28 -3.17
N GLY A 1103 33.19 11.01 -3.57
CA GLY A 1103 34.25 10.53 -2.66
C GLY A 1103 34.13 9.05 -2.32
N THR A 1104 34.67 8.65 -1.18
CA THR A 1104 34.70 7.27 -0.65
C THR A 1104 34.27 7.25 0.82
N GLU A 1105 34.31 6.10 1.47
CA GLU A 1105 33.95 5.87 2.89
C GLU A 1105 34.65 6.80 3.90
N THR A 1106 35.78 7.40 3.50
CA THR A 1106 36.52 8.37 4.32
C THR A 1106 35.99 9.81 4.23
N ASN A 1107 35.06 10.08 3.31
CA ASN A 1107 34.49 11.40 3.08
C ASN A 1107 33.63 11.83 4.29
N ALA A 1108 34.06 12.88 4.99
CA ALA A 1108 33.36 13.41 6.15
C ALA A 1108 31.90 13.82 5.84
N ALA A 1109 31.61 14.24 4.61
CA ALA A 1109 30.26 14.64 4.19
C ALA A 1109 29.24 13.49 4.26
N TRP A 1110 29.66 12.23 4.11
CA TRP A 1110 28.75 11.08 4.21
C TRP A 1110 28.16 10.92 5.62
N ARG A 1111 28.88 11.38 6.66
CA ARG A 1111 28.41 11.32 8.06
C ARG A 1111 27.22 12.23 8.34
N GLU A 1112 27.00 13.27 7.52
CA GLU A 1112 25.81 14.12 7.59
C GLU A 1112 24.57 13.47 6.99
N TRP A 1113 24.74 12.31 6.35
CA TRP A 1113 23.69 11.55 5.68
C TRP A 1113 23.57 10.13 6.24
N ASP A 1114 24.26 9.78 7.33
CA ASP A 1114 24.20 8.47 7.95
C ASP A 1114 23.48 8.54 9.31
N ALA A 1115 22.40 7.77 9.48
CA ALA A 1115 21.57 7.83 10.68
C ALA A 1115 22.32 7.42 11.96
N THR A 1116 23.26 6.47 11.87
CA THR A 1116 24.09 6.05 13.00
C THR A 1116 25.10 7.14 13.39
N GLU A 1117 25.72 7.80 12.42
CA GLU A 1117 26.65 8.91 12.69
C GLU A 1117 25.95 10.18 13.19
N LEU A 1118 24.71 10.42 12.75
CA LEU A 1118 23.85 11.50 13.24
C LEU A 1118 23.36 11.22 14.66
N ALA A 1119 22.97 9.98 14.99
CA ALA A 1119 22.54 9.59 16.33
C ALA A 1119 23.63 9.87 17.38
N LYS A 1120 24.90 9.54 17.08
CA LYS A 1120 26.07 9.85 17.95
C LYS A 1120 26.25 11.34 18.28
N LYS A 1121 25.71 12.24 17.46
CA LYS A 1121 25.85 13.69 17.57
C LYS A 1121 24.56 14.40 17.98
N TYR A 1122 23.49 13.66 18.23
CA TYR A 1122 22.19 14.25 18.48
C TYR A 1122 22.17 15.00 19.81
N ASN A 1123 21.81 16.28 19.77
CA ASN A 1123 21.73 17.19 20.91
C ASN A 1123 20.35 17.89 20.99
N GLY A 1124 19.34 17.31 20.35
CA GLY A 1124 17.98 17.83 20.28
C GLY A 1124 17.12 17.53 21.52
N PRO A 1125 15.82 17.85 21.47
CA PRO A 1125 14.87 17.44 22.50
C PRO A 1125 14.73 15.91 22.55
N PRO A 1126 14.21 15.32 23.64
CA PRO A 1126 14.01 13.88 23.74
C PRO A 1126 13.22 13.32 22.55
N LEU A 1127 13.84 12.37 21.83
CA LEU A 1127 13.28 11.71 20.66
C LEU A 1127 13.20 10.21 20.93
N ASP A 1128 11.99 9.68 21.02
CA ASP A 1128 11.74 8.24 21.06
C ASP A 1128 11.77 7.67 19.64
N ILE A 1129 12.52 6.58 19.47
CA ILE A 1129 12.76 5.90 18.19
C ILE A 1129 12.29 4.44 18.31
N LEU A 1130 11.38 4.01 17.44
CA LEU A 1130 10.95 2.60 17.33
C LEU A 1130 11.50 1.97 16.04
N VAL A 1131 12.21 0.84 16.15
CA VAL A 1131 12.69 0.07 15.00
C VAL A 1131 12.18 -1.37 15.11
N ASP A 1132 11.42 -1.82 14.12
CA ASP A 1132 11.13 -3.24 13.89
C ASP A 1132 12.09 -3.78 12.82
N GLN A 1133 12.64 -4.97 13.04
CA GLN A 1133 13.51 -5.67 12.09
C GLN A 1133 13.08 -7.14 11.98
N GLY A 1134 12.70 -7.60 10.78
CA GLY A 1134 12.52 -9.03 10.51
C GLY A 1134 13.84 -9.78 10.67
N LYS A 1135 13.84 -10.90 11.41
CA LYS A 1135 15.06 -11.68 11.69
C LYS A 1135 15.44 -12.61 10.53
N GLU A 1136 14.47 -13.00 9.72
CA GLU A 1136 14.66 -13.76 8.48
C GLU A 1136 14.83 -12.86 7.24
N ASP A 1137 15.00 -11.55 7.47
CA ASP A 1137 15.37 -10.58 6.45
C ASP A 1137 16.73 -10.93 5.82
N LYS A 1138 16.72 -11.15 4.50
CA LYS A 1138 17.92 -11.48 3.73
C LYS A 1138 18.91 -10.32 3.69
N PHE A 1139 18.45 -9.08 3.75
CA PHE A 1139 19.30 -7.89 3.70
C PHE A 1139 19.95 -7.58 5.06
N LEU A 1140 19.31 -7.99 6.16
CA LEU A 1140 19.98 -8.05 7.47
C LEU A 1140 21.17 -9.03 7.42
N LYS A 1141 20.93 -10.27 6.95
CA LYS A 1141 21.96 -11.32 6.81
C LYS A 1141 23.08 -10.93 5.84
N ASN A 1142 22.77 -10.16 4.80
CA ASN A 1142 23.74 -9.62 3.83
C ASN A 1142 24.47 -8.35 4.31
N GLY A 1143 24.28 -7.90 5.55
CA GLY A 1143 24.97 -6.73 6.11
C GLY A 1143 24.56 -5.38 5.51
N GLN A 1144 23.35 -5.28 4.91
CA GLN A 1144 22.86 -4.04 4.32
C GLN A 1144 22.23 -3.09 5.34
N LEU A 1145 21.60 -3.63 6.39
CA LEU A 1145 20.71 -2.85 7.26
C LEU A 1145 21.40 -2.34 8.53
N LEU A 1146 22.22 -3.17 9.18
CA LEU A 1146 23.06 -2.81 10.34
C LEU A 1146 22.32 -2.09 11.51
N PRO A 1147 21.11 -2.51 11.94
CA PRO A 1147 20.36 -1.81 12.99
C PRO A 1147 21.04 -1.86 14.38
N GLU A 1148 21.90 -2.84 14.62
CA GLU A 1148 22.69 -2.95 15.87
C GLU A 1148 23.67 -1.78 16.04
N ASN A 1149 24.24 -1.27 14.94
CA ASN A 1149 25.14 -0.11 14.96
C ASN A 1149 24.40 1.15 15.44
N LEU A 1150 23.16 1.33 14.98
CA LEU A 1150 22.29 2.43 15.38
C LEU A 1150 21.83 2.29 16.84
N LEU A 1151 21.52 1.08 17.30
CA LEU A 1151 21.22 0.83 18.73
C LEU A 1151 22.41 1.18 19.63
N SER A 1152 23.64 0.82 19.24
CA SER A 1152 24.85 1.22 19.97
C SER A 1152 25.01 2.74 19.98
N ALA A 1153 24.93 3.38 18.81
CA ALA A 1153 25.06 4.83 18.68
C ALA A 1153 24.00 5.61 19.48
N ALA A 1154 22.75 5.15 19.47
CA ALA A 1154 21.67 5.74 20.25
C ALA A 1154 21.93 5.60 21.76
N LYS A 1155 22.37 4.42 22.21
CA LYS A 1155 22.74 4.16 23.61
C LYS A 1155 23.90 5.05 24.07
N ASP A 1156 24.92 5.21 23.24
CA ASP A 1156 26.09 6.06 23.53
C ASP A 1156 25.72 7.56 23.60
N ALA A 1157 24.72 7.99 22.82
CA ALA A 1157 24.19 9.36 22.82
C ALA A 1157 23.07 9.62 23.85
N GLY A 1158 22.60 8.59 24.57
CA GLY A 1158 21.45 8.70 25.48
C GLY A 1158 20.09 8.85 24.79
N LEU A 1159 19.99 8.50 23.50
CA LEU A 1159 18.73 8.44 22.75
C LEU A 1159 17.91 7.20 23.13
N SER A 1160 16.61 7.39 23.26
CA SER A 1160 15.66 6.32 23.55
C SER A 1160 15.31 5.58 22.26
N LEU A 1161 15.96 4.43 22.04
CA LEU A 1161 15.74 3.57 20.87
C LEU A 1161 15.29 2.18 21.29
N VAL A 1162 14.12 1.77 20.80
CA VAL A 1162 13.56 0.42 20.98
C VAL A 1162 13.73 -0.35 19.67
N LEU A 1163 14.71 -1.26 19.64
CA LEU A 1163 14.91 -2.21 18.54
C LEU A 1163 14.22 -3.53 18.87
N ARG A 1164 13.27 -3.94 18.03
CA ARG A 1164 12.53 -5.21 18.12
C ARG A 1164 12.92 -6.11 16.96
N PHE A 1165 13.46 -7.30 17.26
CA PHE A 1165 13.67 -8.35 16.25
C PHE A 1165 12.44 -9.25 16.19
N GLN A 1166 11.83 -9.33 15.01
CA GLN A 1166 10.62 -10.10 14.77
C GLN A 1166 10.98 -11.45 14.14
N GLU A 1167 10.81 -12.53 14.92
CA GLU A 1167 11.19 -13.90 14.55
C GLU A 1167 10.42 -14.38 13.31
N SER A 1168 11.08 -15.06 12.38
CA SER A 1168 10.49 -15.57 11.12
C SER A 1168 9.95 -14.53 10.12
N TYR A 1169 10.02 -13.22 10.41
CA TYR A 1169 9.62 -12.17 9.48
C TYR A 1169 10.77 -11.75 8.53
N ASP A 1170 10.40 -11.37 7.31
CA ASP A 1170 11.31 -10.98 6.22
C ASP A 1170 11.28 -9.45 5.94
N HIS A 1171 11.77 -9.03 4.76
CA HIS A 1171 11.80 -7.62 4.31
C HIS A 1171 10.54 -7.17 3.55
N SER A 1172 9.47 -7.98 3.55
CA SER A 1172 8.31 -7.75 2.68
C SER A 1172 7.26 -6.84 3.31
N TYR A 1173 6.28 -6.42 2.51
CA TYR A 1173 5.10 -5.75 3.04
C TYR A 1173 4.21 -6.64 3.93
N PHE A 1174 4.40 -7.96 3.98
CA PHE A 1174 3.73 -8.81 4.98
C PHE A 1174 4.26 -8.54 6.39
N PHE A 1175 5.58 -8.36 6.53
CA PHE A 1175 6.19 -7.91 7.77
C PHE A 1175 5.68 -6.51 8.16
N ILE A 1176 5.75 -5.53 7.25
CA ILE A 1176 5.28 -4.16 7.51
C ILE A 1176 3.80 -4.13 7.93
N SER A 1177 2.90 -4.77 7.16
CA SER A 1177 1.46 -4.76 7.45
C SER A 1177 1.07 -5.50 8.73
N THR A 1178 1.91 -6.42 9.22
CA THR A 1178 1.70 -7.07 10.52
C THR A 1178 1.93 -6.10 11.68
N PHE A 1179 2.93 -5.22 11.57
CA PHE A 1179 3.38 -4.36 12.69
C PHE A 1179 3.05 -2.86 12.50
N ILE A 1180 2.41 -2.47 11.39
CA ILE A 1180 2.05 -1.07 11.11
C ILE A 1180 1.12 -0.45 12.17
N GLU A 1181 0.26 -1.26 12.81
CA GLU A 1181 -0.61 -0.82 13.89
C GLU A 1181 0.19 -0.30 15.10
N ASP A 1182 1.25 -1.03 15.49
CA ASP A 1182 2.14 -0.64 16.59
C ASP A 1182 2.88 0.66 16.27
N HIS A 1183 3.35 0.83 15.05
CA HIS A 1183 4.04 2.06 14.61
C HIS A 1183 3.09 3.26 14.59
N ILE A 1184 1.85 3.09 14.10
CA ILE A 1184 0.83 4.16 14.15
C ILE A 1184 0.49 4.51 15.61
N LYS A 1185 0.27 3.51 16.49
CA LYS A 1185 0.04 3.74 17.93
C LYS A 1185 1.22 4.44 18.60
N HIS A 1186 2.45 4.04 18.26
CA HIS A 1186 3.67 4.68 18.75
C HIS A 1186 3.69 6.17 18.38
N HIS A 1187 3.43 6.54 17.13
CA HIS A 1187 3.37 7.95 16.74
C HIS A 1187 2.22 8.71 17.40
N VAL A 1188 1.01 8.13 17.40
CA VAL A 1188 -0.20 8.75 17.94
C VAL A 1188 -0.05 9.14 19.42
N LYS A 1189 0.70 8.36 20.21
CA LYS A 1189 1.04 8.65 21.62
C LYS A 1189 1.64 10.05 21.82
N TYR A 1190 2.45 10.55 20.88
CA TYR A 1190 3.16 11.84 20.97
C TYR A 1190 2.52 12.93 20.08
N LEU A 1191 1.71 12.53 19.11
CA LEU A 1191 0.90 13.44 18.33
C LEU A 1191 -0.29 13.97 19.14
N LYS A 1192 -0.93 13.12 19.96
CA LYS A 1192 -2.08 13.49 20.81
C LYS A 1192 -1.72 13.99 22.22
N SER A 1193 -0.44 13.95 22.63
CA SER A 1193 0.06 14.48 23.91
C SER A 1193 0.20 16.00 23.92
#